data_AF-A0AA50Q9F1-F1
#
_entry.id   AF-A0AA50Q9F1-F1
#
_cell.length_a   1.000
_cell.length_b   1.000
_cell.length_c   1.000
_cell.angle_alpha   90.00
_cell.angle_beta   90.00
_cell.angle_gamma   90.00
#
_symmetry.space_group_name_H-M   'P 1'
#
loop_
_entity.id
_entity.type
_entity.pdbx_description
1 polymer ?
#
loop_
_entity_poly.entity_id
_entity_poly.type
_entity_poly.pdbx_seq_one_letter_code
_entity_poly.pdbx_strand_id
1 'polypeptide(L)'
;MKRQYGFGLIEVMLAFVIVAATAGTLLQLNKTYLEYSRDGRSREVAIRLAESKLDELRRFQTRSGFDAIVGGSDSISLDSIDYARSWTVTAYAWNSASSAWKTTSSSDNNTGKKQVVVTVNWTDAGSSRSFSLESLLSPNLPASGGPFGSSGNKIGLGLGGPKVSHVPGSIPDIISIELDPATGVRQETTKPAPDIQTGKYAGDVVVSFENVIFDPSSNSLINGDSRTLHCSCESKNGTQLTARPAAPVVLTQSIYWRAGNPVSKLWGDSKNNNPDCQTCCVNHYDVPSSNLLEDNYNQFNKGHVHSSGNYYESCRMLRIDGYYRVMPDWNLVALNVFPPGYLSNAGNVALYQEYIKYVVKDYVEEMKAGTHTATYQPDSFRAWLGSNKTAVETAAFDSKKQLYASYSYQFAARAIYVDLLPQTLLDKVDFSEDNWLSRVSFNEVNVTLLASWSVTGADYLVVRNDPIKTIIDLENDYFGTYLRGYVKALKTTLTPAPEVVASLTRYNTGLTGKPAISSFDGSNAYSAGLGVTVLPGSPATTTFGGEVQCLTVASQNSSASKPCSKNDFNKTQLAVNNGNCTLNKEADVATATFQCTVPVTETSVNLMFSETSNNSNFVFNGDSGSGNPFQLTLDQEDLDESICVLQIHNGVENYQVLNCGN
;
A
#
# COMPACT_ATOMS: atom_id res chain seq x y z
N MET A 1 79.78 60.92 42.16
CA MET A 1 79.40 60.48 40.81
C MET A 1 80.39 59.43 40.33
N LYS A 2 79.99 58.16 40.22
CA LYS A 2 80.77 57.14 39.49
C LYS A 2 80.26 57.12 38.05
N ARG A 3 81.11 57.49 37.09
CA ARG A 3 80.84 57.40 35.64
C ARG A 3 80.80 55.91 35.24
N GLN A 4 79.70 55.47 34.66
CA GLN A 4 79.62 54.19 33.95
C GLN A 4 80.44 54.29 32.66
N TYR A 5 81.37 53.35 32.47
CA TYR A 5 82.19 53.23 31.26
C TYR A 5 81.52 52.30 30.25
N GLY A 6 81.22 52.82 29.05
CA GLY A 6 81.45 52.15 27.76
C GLY A 6 80.95 50.72 27.48
N PHE A 7 79.67 50.40 27.71
CA PHE A 7 79.05 49.16 27.20
C PHE A 7 77.83 49.36 26.27
N GLY A 8 77.27 50.56 26.18
CA GLY A 8 76.03 50.79 25.40
C GLY A 8 76.17 50.62 23.88
N LEU A 9 77.34 50.88 23.30
CA LEU A 9 77.50 50.85 21.84
C LEU A 9 77.58 49.42 21.28
N ILE A 10 78.24 48.50 22.00
CA ILE A 10 78.31 47.08 21.60
C ILE A 10 76.94 46.41 21.73
N GLU A 11 76.19 46.71 22.79
CA GLU A 11 74.85 46.14 23.00
C GLU A 11 73.84 46.62 21.95
N VAL A 12 73.90 47.91 21.57
CA VAL A 12 73.08 48.45 20.48
C VAL A 12 73.48 47.85 19.13
N MET A 13 74.77 47.62 18.86
CA MET A 13 75.19 46.94 17.63
C MET A 13 74.75 45.47 17.60
N LEU A 14 74.86 44.75 18.72
CA LEU A 14 74.44 43.35 18.79
C LEU A 14 72.92 43.22 18.63
N ALA A 15 72.15 44.11 19.29
CA ALA A 15 70.71 44.18 19.13
C ALA A 15 70.31 44.50 17.68
N PHE A 16 71.02 45.42 17.02
CA PHE A 16 70.77 45.75 15.61
C PHE A 16 71.04 44.56 14.68
N VAL A 17 72.13 43.81 14.91
CA VAL A 17 72.45 42.61 14.13
C VAL A 17 71.41 41.52 14.34
N ILE A 18 70.96 41.30 15.57
CA ILE A 18 69.92 40.31 15.87
C ILE A 18 68.59 40.70 15.21
N VAL A 19 68.18 41.96 15.30
CA VAL A 19 66.97 42.49 14.65
C VAL A 19 67.08 42.39 13.13
N ALA A 20 68.23 42.71 12.53
CA ALA A 20 68.45 42.57 11.10
C ALA A 20 68.37 41.10 10.64
N ALA A 21 68.96 40.18 11.40
CA ALA A 21 68.92 38.75 11.10
C ALA A 21 67.50 38.17 11.23
N THR A 22 66.77 38.52 12.30
CA THR A 22 65.37 38.09 12.51
C THR A 22 64.40 38.72 11.51
N ALA A 23 64.60 39.98 11.13
CA ALA A 23 63.82 40.61 10.06
C ALA A 23 64.08 39.91 8.70
N GLY A 24 65.34 39.54 8.41
CA GLY A 24 65.71 38.81 7.20
C GLY A 24 65.04 37.44 7.10
N THR A 25 65.04 36.65 8.18
CA THR A 25 64.39 35.33 8.20
C THR A 25 62.86 35.43 8.15
N LEU A 26 62.26 36.43 8.82
CA LEU A 26 60.82 36.66 8.78
C LEU A 26 60.33 37.04 7.38
N LEU A 27 61.08 37.85 6.63
CA LEU A 27 60.76 38.20 5.25
C LEU A 27 60.76 36.96 4.33
N GLN A 28 61.73 36.06 4.52
CA GLN A 28 61.80 34.82 3.75
C GLN A 28 60.65 33.85 4.08
N LEU A 29 60.25 33.79 5.35
CA LEU A 29 59.08 33.01 5.78
C LEU A 29 57.78 33.59 5.20
N ASN A 30 57.59 34.90 5.26
CA ASN A 30 56.42 35.58 4.69
C ASN A 30 56.32 35.38 3.17
N LYS A 31 57.46 35.45 2.46
CA LYS A 31 57.51 35.15 1.03
C LYS A 31 57.06 33.72 0.74
N THR A 32 57.62 32.75 1.45
CA THR A 32 57.26 31.33 1.31
C THR A 32 55.78 31.10 1.60
N TYR A 33 55.23 31.73 2.64
CA TYR A 33 53.82 31.60 2.99
C TYR A 33 52.89 32.18 1.91
N LEU A 34 53.25 33.33 1.32
CA LEU A 34 52.50 33.92 0.20
C LEU A 34 52.56 33.05 -1.07
N GLU A 35 53.70 32.42 -1.35
CA GLU A 35 53.85 31.47 -2.46
C GLU A 35 52.96 30.22 -2.26
N TYR A 36 52.97 29.62 -1.06
CA TYR A 36 52.09 28.50 -0.72
C TYR A 36 50.60 28.87 -0.79
N SER A 37 50.25 30.08 -0.32
CA SER A 37 48.86 30.57 -0.39
C SER A 37 48.39 30.75 -1.84
N ARG A 38 49.25 31.28 -2.72
CA ARG A 38 48.97 31.44 -4.15
C ARG A 38 48.85 30.08 -4.87
N ASP A 39 49.75 29.13 -4.60
CA ASP A 39 49.71 27.78 -5.18
C ASP A 39 48.44 27.04 -4.72
N GLY A 40 48.10 27.14 -3.43
CA GLY A 40 46.88 26.58 -2.85
C GLY A 40 45.61 27.11 -3.53
N ARG A 41 45.53 28.43 -3.74
CA ARG A 41 44.42 29.07 -4.47
C ARG A 41 44.33 28.58 -5.92
N SER A 42 45.44 28.53 -6.63
CA SER A 42 45.45 28.14 -8.05
C SER A 42 45.03 26.67 -8.23
N ARG A 43 45.43 25.81 -7.28
CA ARG A 43 44.99 24.41 -7.22
C ARG A 43 43.50 24.27 -6.92
N GLU A 44 42.97 25.05 -5.98
CA GLU A 44 41.54 25.07 -5.69
C GLU A 44 40.72 25.49 -6.92
N VAL A 45 41.17 26.54 -7.62
CA VAL A 45 40.55 26.98 -8.88
C VAL A 45 40.56 25.85 -9.92
N ALA A 46 41.69 25.16 -10.10
CA ALA A 46 41.78 24.04 -11.03
C ALA A 46 40.80 22.89 -10.69
N ILE A 47 40.62 22.57 -9.40
CA ILE A 47 39.63 21.57 -8.95
C ILE A 47 38.22 22.02 -9.29
N ARG A 48 37.84 23.25 -8.95
CA ARG A 48 36.51 23.81 -9.25
C ARG A 48 36.23 23.86 -10.75
N LEU A 49 37.23 24.17 -11.55
CA LEU A 49 37.14 24.19 -13.00
C LEU A 49 36.94 22.80 -13.60
N ALA A 50 37.56 21.76 -13.02
CA ALA A 50 37.36 20.37 -13.41
C ALA A 50 35.96 19.86 -13.00
N GLU A 51 35.53 20.13 -11.76
CA GLU A 51 34.18 19.82 -11.25
C GLU A 51 33.11 20.48 -12.11
N SER A 52 33.25 21.78 -12.38
CA SER A 52 32.30 22.54 -13.19
C SER A 52 32.14 21.98 -14.60
N LYS A 53 33.25 21.60 -15.25
CA LYS A 53 33.19 20.97 -16.59
C LYS A 53 32.55 19.59 -16.52
N LEU A 54 32.86 18.80 -15.49
CA LEU A 54 32.24 17.48 -15.33
C LEU A 54 30.73 17.59 -15.10
N ASP A 55 30.28 18.56 -14.32
CA ASP A 55 28.86 18.82 -14.08
C ASP A 55 28.16 19.34 -15.34
N GLU A 56 28.82 20.19 -16.15
CA GLU A 56 28.33 20.57 -17.48
C GLU A 56 28.05 19.33 -18.35
N LEU A 57 28.99 18.37 -18.40
CA LEU A 57 28.86 17.13 -19.17
C LEU A 57 27.80 16.17 -18.59
N ARG A 58 27.42 16.31 -17.31
CA ARG A 58 26.35 15.54 -16.66
C ARG A 58 24.94 16.06 -16.95
N ARG A 59 24.79 17.29 -17.44
CA ARG A 59 23.48 17.97 -17.58
C ARG A 59 22.66 17.57 -18.82
N PHE A 60 22.99 16.45 -19.47
CA PHE A 60 22.17 15.96 -20.58
C PHE A 60 20.78 15.53 -20.08
N GLN A 61 19.74 15.82 -20.87
CA GLN A 61 18.35 15.44 -20.56
C GLN A 61 17.78 14.41 -21.55
N THR A 62 18.46 14.21 -22.68
CA THR A 62 18.01 13.34 -23.77
C THR A 62 19.10 12.33 -24.13
N ARG A 63 18.70 11.22 -24.78
CA ARG A 63 19.65 10.27 -25.36
C ARG A 63 20.61 10.95 -26.33
N SER A 64 20.09 11.80 -27.22
CA SER A 64 20.89 12.59 -28.15
C SER A 64 21.89 13.51 -27.44
N GLY A 65 21.51 14.11 -26.31
CA GLY A 65 22.41 14.92 -25.49
C GLY A 65 23.54 14.10 -24.87
N PHE A 66 23.24 12.87 -24.40
CA PHE A 66 24.26 11.94 -23.93
C PHE A 66 25.21 11.50 -25.06
N ASP A 67 24.66 11.15 -26.22
CA ASP A 67 25.44 10.69 -27.38
C ASP A 67 26.33 11.82 -27.94
N ALA A 68 25.90 13.09 -27.83
CA ALA A 68 26.68 14.26 -28.23
C ALA A 68 27.90 14.56 -27.33
N ILE A 69 28.02 13.92 -26.15
CA ILE A 69 29.20 14.09 -25.29
C ILE A 69 30.44 13.50 -26.00
N VAL A 70 31.36 14.37 -26.36
CA VAL A 70 32.64 14.05 -27.03
C VAL A 70 33.80 14.76 -26.34
N GLY A 71 35.02 14.29 -26.60
CA GLY A 71 36.25 14.93 -26.09
C GLY A 71 36.45 16.33 -26.65
N GLY A 72 37.16 17.17 -25.92
CA GLY A 72 37.39 18.57 -26.30
C GLY A 72 38.37 19.28 -25.38
N SER A 73 38.56 20.56 -25.63
CA SER A 73 39.42 21.42 -24.82
C SER A 73 38.97 22.88 -24.90
N ASP A 74 39.20 23.62 -23.82
CA ASP A 74 39.01 25.06 -23.73
C ASP A 74 40.06 25.69 -22.81
N SER A 75 40.06 27.02 -22.71
CA SER A 75 40.92 27.76 -21.79
C SER A 75 40.12 28.81 -21.05
N ILE A 76 40.39 28.94 -19.75
CA ILE A 76 39.79 29.97 -18.90
C ILE A 76 40.91 30.76 -18.24
N SER A 77 40.87 32.08 -18.39
CA SER A 77 41.78 32.99 -17.69
C SER A 77 41.09 33.54 -16.44
N LEU A 78 41.70 33.34 -15.27
CA LEU A 78 41.24 33.89 -14.00
C LEU A 78 42.44 34.47 -13.25
N ASP A 79 42.31 35.72 -12.79
CA ASP A 79 43.36 36.42 -12.05
C ASP A 79 44.74 36.44 -12.76
N SER A 80 44.74 36.56 -14.09
CA SER A 80 45.94 36.50 -14.96
C SER A 80 46.67 35.15 -14.99
N ILE A 81 46.01 34.07 -14.57
CA ILE A 81 46.47 32.69 -14.75
C ILE A 81 45.57 32.02 -15.80
N ASP A 82 46.19 31.46 -16.83
CA ASP A 82 45.49 30.68 -17.85
C ASP A 82 45.42 29.22 -17.44
N TYR A 83 44.19 28.71 -17.32
CA TYR A 83 43.86 27.32 -17.06
C TYR A 83 43.38 26.68 -18.36
N ALA A 84 44.20 25.83 -18.97
CA ALA A 84 43.84 25.02 -20.11
C ALA A 84 43.12 23.75 -19.63
N ARG A 85 41.84 23.60 -19.95
CA ARG A 85 41.07 22.40 -19.63
C ARG A 85 40.92 21.54 -20.87
N SER A 86 41.11 20.25 -20.70
CA SER A 86 40.88 19.24 -21.73
C SER A 86 40.06 18.12 -21.14
N TRP A 87 39.24 17.46 -21.94
CA TRP A 87 38.52 16.28 -21.49
C TRP A 87 38.54 15.21 -22.57
N THR A 88 38.82 13.98 -22.16
CA THR A 88 38.73 12.80 -23.01
C THR A 88 37.45 12.04 -22.69
N VAL A 89 36.89 11.38 -23.70
CA VAL A 89 35.65 10.61 -23.56
C VAL A 89 35.86 9.24 -24.18
N THR A 90 35.76 8.19 -23.35
CA THR A 90 35.79 6.80 -23.79
C THR A 90 34.41 6.18 -23.64
N ALA A 91 33.81 5.75 -24.74
CA ALA A 91 32.49 5.13 -24.74
C ALA A 91 32.56 3.60 -24.58
N TYR A 92 31.59 3.04 -23.86
CA TYR A 92 31.48 1.61 -23.62
C TYR A 92 30.06 1.12 -23.92
N ALA A 93 29.98 -0.04 -24.59
CA ALA A 93 28.77 -0.83 -24.77
C ALA A 93 28.84 -2.11 -23.92
N TRP A 94 27.69 -2.60 -23.47
CA TRP A 94 27.60 -3.88 -22.77
C TRP A 94 27.60 -5.03 -23.77
N ASN A 95 28.51 -5.99 -23.61
CA ASN A 95 28.50 -7.23 -24.35
C ASN A 95 27.79 -8.31 -23.53
N SER A 96 26.56 -8.65 -23.91
CA SER A 96 25.74 -9.66 -23.24
C SER A 96 26.30 -11.08 -23.34
N ALA A 97 27.05 -11.41 -24.39
CA ALA A 97 27.65 -12.74 -24.57
C ALA A 97 28.83 -12.98 -23.61
N SER A 98 29.55 -11.92 -23.23
CA SER A 98 30.72 -12.02 -22.34
C SER A 98 30.49 -11.40 -20.96
N SER A 99 29.28 -10.91 -20.67
CA SER A 99 28.93 -10.16 -19.46
C SER A 99 29.96 -9.09 -19.07
N ALA A 100 30.45 -8.33 -20.06
CA ALA A 100 31.53 -7.37 -19.88
C ALA A 100 31.34 -6.09 -20.69
N TRP A 101 31.89 -4.98 -20.19
CA TRP A 101 31.95 -3.71 -20.92
C TRP A 101 33.05 -3.74 -21.98
N LYS A 102 32.72 -3.36 -23.21
CA LYS A 102 33.65 -3.21 -24.32
C LYS A 102 33.66 -1.78 -24.82
N THR A 103 34.81 -1.26 -25.23
CA THR A 103 34.90 0.06 -25.86
C THR A 103 34.12 0.08 -27.18
N THR A 104 33.41 1.18 -27.42
CA THR A 104 32.68 1.44 -28.67
C THR A 104 32.89 2.89 -29.12
N SER A 105 32.36 3.27 -30.28
CA SER A 105 32.34 4.66 -30.74
C SER A 105 31.47 5.52 -29.82
N SER A 106 31.85 6.77 -29.56
CA SER A 106 31.06 7.73 -28.78
C SER A 106 29.71 8.08 -29.39
N SER A 107 29.52 7.78 -30.69
CA SER A 107 28.30 7.96 -31.47
C SER A 107 27.46 6.70 -31.63
N ASP A 108 27.85 5.57 -31.01
CA ASP A 108 27.07 4.33 -31.08
C ASP A 108 25.81 4.43 -30.20
N ASN A 109 24.65 4.19 -30.80
CA ASN A 109 23.34 4.15 -30.12
C ASN A 109 23.28 3.10 -29.00
N ASN A 110 24.20 2.12 -28.99
CA ASN A 110 24.35 1.12 -27.93
C ASN A 110 25.36 1.50 -26.84
N THR A 111 25.84 2.75 -26.79
CA THR A 111 26.70 3.22 -25.70
C THR A 111 25.91 3.21 -24.38
N GLY A 112 26.37 2.42 -23.41
CA GLY A 112 25.75 2.31 -22.09
C GLY A 112 26.43 3.14 -21.00
N LYS A 113 27.70 3.51 -21.20
CA LYS A 113 28.40 4.47 -20.34
C LYS A 113 29.53 5.17 -21.11
N LYS A 114 29.90 6.36 -20.65
CA LYS A 114 31.06 7.13 -21.10
C LYS A 114 31.96 7.41 -19.89
N GLN A 115 33.24 7.08 -20.00
CA GLN A 115 34.26 7.51 -19.05
C GLN A 115 34.79 8.86 -19.51
N VAL A 116 34.78 9.84 -18.62
CA VAL A 116 35.26 11.20 -18.88
C VAL A 116 36.41 11.49 -17.95
N VAL A 117 37.54 11.90 -18.51
CA VAL A 117 38.69 12.40 -17.74
C VAL A 117 38.89 13.86 -18.09
N VAL A 118 38.65 14.75 -17.12
CA VAL A 118 38.87 16.20 -17.27
C VAL A 118 40.23 16.54 -16.68
N THR A 119 41.13 17.09 -17.48
CA THR A 119 42.47 17.52 -17.10
C THR A 119 42.59 19.04 -17.23
N VAL A 120 42.97 19.70 -16.14
CA VAL A 120 43.23 21.15 -16.08
C VAL A 120 44.73 21.37 -15.91
N ASN A 121 45.33 22.09 -16.85
CA ASN A 121 46.74 22.46 -16.84
C ASN A 121 46.86 23.98 -16.65
N TRP A 122 47.80 24.42 -15.82
CA TRP A 122 48.11 25.83 -15.63
C TRP A 122 49.59 26.02 -15.34
N THR A 123 50.06 27.26 -15.38
CA THR A 123 51.43 27.60 -14.97
C THR A 123 51.37 28.41 -13.69
N ASP A 124 52.13 27.99 -12.67
CA ASP A 124 52.30 28.75 -11.43
C ASP A 124 53.79 29.05 -11.21
N ALA A 125 54.16 30.33 -11.05
CA ALA A 125 55.55 30.81 -10.97
C ALA A 125 56.52 30.17 -12.00
N GLY A 126 56.08 30.02 -13.24
CA GLY A 126 56.89 29.45 -14.32
C GLY A 126 56.99 27.92 -14.31
N SER A 127 56.34 27.24 -13.36
CA SER A 127 56.25 25.77 -13.31
C SER A 127 54.90 25.30 -13.84
N SER A 128 54.91 24.33 -14.76
CA SER A 128 53.69 23.70 -15.25
C SER A 128 53.06 22.80 -14.18
N ARG A 129 51.76 22.93 -14.00
CA ARG A 129 50.93 22.17 -13.05
C ARG A 129 49.76 21.52 -13.79
N SER A 130 49.28 20.41 -13.25
CA SER A 130 48.14 19.67 -13.80
C SER A 130 47.30 19.04 -12.70
N PHE A 131 45.98 18.98 -12.92
CA PHE A 131 45.02 18.26 -12.09
C PHE A 131 44.07 17.50 -13.00
N SER A 132 43.73 16.25 -12.66
CA SER A 132 42.76 15.46 -13.42
C SER A 132 41.68 14.88 -12.53
N LEU A 133 40.44 14.91 -13.01
CA LEU A 133 39.26 14.32 -12.40
C LEU A 133 38.63 13.33 -13.38
N GLU A 134 38.33 12.13 -12.90
CA GLU A 134 37.70 11.07 -13.68
C GLU A 134 36.27 10.80 -13.18
N SER A 135 35.35 10.52 -14.11
CA SER A 135 33.99 10.07 -13.80
C SER A 135 33.43 9.16 -14.87
N LEU A 136 32.48 8.31 -14.48
CA LEU A 136 31.63 7.56 -15.41
C LEU A 136 30.27 8.25 -15.52
N LEU A 137 29.76 8.37 -16.75
CA LEU A 137 28.45 8.91 -17.08
C LEU A 137 27.63 7.81 -17.73
N SER A 138 26.42 7.54 -17.22
CA SER A 138 25.47 6.62 -17.84
C SER A 138 24.18 7.36 -18.21
N PRO A 139 23.58 7.07 -19.36
CA PRO A 139 22.27 7.60 -19.68
C PRO A 139 21.24 6.90 -18.79
N ASN A 140 20.75 7.59 -17.76
CA ASN A 140 19.65 7.14 -16.92
C ASN A 140 18.38 7.96 -17.21
N LEU A 141 17.21 7.36 -17.00
CA LEU A 141 15.93 8.04 -17.16
C LEU A 141 15.83 9.25 -16.21
N PRO A 142 15.48 10.45 -16.72
CA PRO A 142 15.19 11.59 -15.86
C PRO A 142 13.96 11.28 -14.98
N ALA A 143 14.05 11.56 -13.68
CA ALA A 143 12.93 11.39 -12.74
C ALA A 143 11.82 12.45 -12.90
N SER A 144 11.97 13.41 -13.81
CA SER A 144 11.06 14.56 -13.97
C SER A 144 9.83 14.30 -14.84
N GLY A 145 9.66 13.10 -15.38
CA GLY A 145 8.42 12.64 -15.98
C GLY A 145 8.10 11.26 -15.44
N GLY A 146 6.98 11.10 -14.73
CA GLY A 146 6.60 9.82 -14.14
C GLY A 146 6.52 8.67 -15.16
N PRO A 147 6.29 7.44 -14.69
CA PRO A 147 7.31 6.69 -14.00
C PRO A 147 8.56 6.35 -14.85
N PHE A 148 8.63 6.61 -16.17
CA PHE A 148 9.79 6.21 -16.99
C PHE A 148 10.14 7.13 -18.17
N GLY A 149 9.72 8.41 -18.15
CA GLY A 149 9.99 9.34 -19.25
C GLY A 149 9.14 9.07 -20.50
N SER A 150 8.70 10.15 -21.13
CA SER A 150 7.84 10.11 -22.30
C SER A 150 8.52 9.46 -23.51
N SER A 151 7.76 8.61 -24.21
CA SER A 151 7.77 8.37 -25.65
C SER A 151 8.90 9.06 -26.45
N GLY A 152 9.82 8.26 -26.99
CA GLY A 152 10.60 8.63 -28.18
C GLY A 152 12.09 8.30 -28.13
N ASN A 153 12.74 8.32 -26.97
CA ASN A 153 14.17 8.05 -26.87
C ASN A 153 14.50 7.27 -25.59
N LYS A 154 14.72 5.96 -25.71
CA LYS A 154 15.15 5.08 -24.62
C LYS A 154 16.51 5.57 -24.08
N ILE A 155 16.53 6.20 -22.92
CA ILE A 155 17.75 6.58 -22.21
C ILE A 155 18.15 5.38 -21.31
N GLY A 156 18.82 4.37 -21.90
CA GLY A 156 19.42 3.25 -21.17
C GLY A 156 19.58 1.96 -22.00
N LEU A 157 20.51 1.07 -21.60
CA LEU A 157 20.71 -0.28 -22.17
C LEU A 157 19.58 -1.28 -21.84
N GLY A 158 18.53 -0.86 -21.14
CA GLY A 158 17.42 -1.75 -20.77
C GLY A 158 17.80 -2.88 -19.79
N LEU A 159 18.93 -2.78 -19.06
CA LEU A 159 19.38 -3.83 -18.13
C LEU A 159 18.62 -3.87 -16.78
N GLY A 160 17.37 -3.38 -16.76
CA GLY A 160 16.50 -3.41 -15.59
C GLY A 160 16.86 -2.32 -14.57
N GLY A 161 15.87 -1.50 -14.21
CA GLY A 161 15.95 -0.68 -13.01
C GLY A 161 16.02 -1.54 -11.75
N PRO A 162 16.06 -0.93 -10.55
CA PRO A 162 15.90 -1.69 -9.31
C PRO A 162 14.65 -2.58 -9.41
N LYS A 163 14.82 -3.87 -9.13
CA LYS A 163 13.71 -4.81 -9.01
C LYS A 163 13.20 -4.76 -7.57
N VAL A 164 11.90 -4.62 -7.43
CA VAL A 164 11.23 -4.71 -6.13
C VAL A 164 10.55 -6.06 -6.09
N SER A 165 10.93 -6.92 -5.14
CA SER A 165 10.27 -8.22 -4.97
C SER A 165 8.90 -8.01 -4.33
N HIS A 166 7.91 -8.74 -4.82
CA HIS A 166 6.58 -8.88 -4.27
C HIS A 166 6.41 -10.29 -3.69
N VAL A 167 5.61 -10.42 -2.63
CA VAL A 167 5.16 -11.72 -2.13
C VAL A 167 3.67 -11.81 -2.40
N PRO A 168 3.25 -12.59 -3.43
CA PRO A 168 1.83 -12.72 -3.76
C PRO A 168 1.00 -13.21 -2.58
N GLY A 169 -0.21 -12.65 -2.47
CA GLY A 169 -1.18 -13.05 -1.47
C GLY A 169 -1.64 -14.51 -1.61
N SER A 170 -2.09 -15.08 -0.50
CA SER A 170 -2.63 -16.45 -0.48
C SER A 170 -4.15 -16.48 -0.69
N ILE A 171 -4.63 -17.52 -1.37
CA ILE A 171 -6.06 -17.85 -1.44
C ILE A 171 -6.53 -18.43 -0.10
N PRO A 172 -7.81 -18.27 0.28
CA PRO A 172 -8.89 -17.62 -0.48
C PRO A 172 -8.80 -16.09 -0.48
N ASP A 173 -7.97 -15.49 0.35
CA ASP A 173 -8.07 -14.09 0.79
C ASP A 173 -7.80 -13.08 -0.31
N ILE A 174 -6.74 -13.32 -1.06
CA ILE A 174 -6.29 -12.49 -2.16
C ILE A 174 -6.46 -13.29 -3.45
N ILE A 175 -7.16 -12.71 -4.41
CA ILE A 175 -7.37 -13.31 -5.73
C ILE A 175 -6.50 -12.56 -6.72
N SER A 176 -5.47 -13.22 -7.24
CA SER A 176 -4.59 -12.64 -8.27
C SER A 176 -5.18 -12.82 -9.67
N ILE A 177 -5.39 -11.74 -10.41
CA ILE A 177 -5.97 -11.72 -11.75
C ILE A 177 -4.85 -11.59 -12.78
N GLU A 178 -4.85 -12.45 -13.79
CA GLU A 178 -3.92 -12.35 -14.92
C GLU A 178 -4.38 -11.24 -15.89
N LEU A 179 -3.52 -10.24 -16.08
CA LEU A 179 -3.74 -9.08 -16.95
C LEU A 179 -3.26 -9.31 -18.38
N ASP A 180 -2.15 -10.04 -18.54
CA ASP A 180 -1.53 -10.33 -19.84
C ASP A 180 -1.03 -11.78 -19.83
N PRO A 181 -1.76 -12.71 -20.50
CA PRO A 181 -1.37 -14.12 -20.59
C PRO A 181 -0.06 -14.36 -21.33
N ALA A 182 0.32 -13.50 -22.29
CA ALA A 182 1.53 -13.68 -23.07
C ALA A 182 2.79 -13.38 -22.25
N THR A 183 2.69 -12.42 -21.33
CA THR A 183 3.80 -12.08 -20.41
C THR A 183 3.64 -12.69 -19.02
N GLY A 184 2.47 -13.26 -18.70
CA GLY A 184 2.09 -13.75 -17.37
C GLY A 184 2.01 -12.66 -16.30
N VAL A 185 1.75 -11.41 -16.71
CA VAL A 185 1.64 -10.28 -15.75
C VAL A 185 0.32 -10.39 -15.01
N ARG A 186 0.36 -10.19 -13.69
CA ARG A 186 -0.78 -10.34 -12.81
C ARG A 186 -0.99 -9.10 -11.96
N GLN A 187 -2.22 -8.93 -11.49
CA GLN A 187 -2.63 -7.90 -10.55
C GLN A 187 -3.30 -8.56 -9.35
N GLU A 188 -3.08 -8.04 -8.16
CA GLU A 188 -3.87 -8.38 -7.00
C GLU A 188 -4.11 -7.15 -6.13
N THR A 189 -5.19 -7.18 -5.35
CA THR A 189 -5.49 -6.17 -4.36
C THR A 189 -5.32 -6.78 -2.97
N THR A 190 -4.57 -6.11 -2.10
CA THR A 190 -4.37 -6.56 -0.73
C THR A 190 -5.64 -6.43 0.09
N LYS A 191 -5.65 -7.07 1.25
CA LYS A 191 -6.84 -7.09 2.11
C LYS A 191 -7.07 -5.68 2.70
N PRO A 192 -8.31 -5.14 2.66
CA PRO A 192 -8.56 -3.78 3.13
C PRO A 192 -8.39 -3.65 4.64
N ALA A 193 -7.57 -2.69 5.05
CA ALA A 193 -7.17 -2.43 6.43
C ALA A 193 -7.89 -1.20 7.01
N PRO A 194 -9.03 -1.36 7.69
CA PRO A 194 -9.68 -0.26 8.37
C PRO A 194 -8.87 0.20 9.59
N ASP A 195 -8.82 1.52 9.77
CA ASP A 195 -8.29 2.24 10.91
C ASP A 195 -9.33 3.25 11.39
N ILE A 196 -9.98 2.91 12.50
CA ILE A 196 -10.97 3.74 13.19
C ILE A 196 -10.21 4.73 14.08
N GLN A 197 -10.23 6.00 13.67
CA GLN A 197 -9.44 7.03 14.32
C GLN A 197 -9.99 7.34 15.73
N THR A 198 -9.08 7.52 16.69
CA THR A 198 -9.40 7.82 18.10
C THR A 198 -8.77 9.14 18.55
N GLY A 199 -9.11 9.59 19.77
CA GLY A 199 -8.52 10.79 20.36
C GLY A 199 -8.83 12.06 19.56
N LYS A 200 -7.79 12.78 19.12
CA LYS A 200 -7.92 14.04 18.37
C LYS A 200 -8.66 13.85 17.03
N TYR A 201 -8.62 12.64 16.45
CA TYR A 201 -9.19 12.33 15.14
C TYR A 201 -10.51 11.53 15.24
N ALA A 202 -11.12 11.50 16.42
CA ALA A 202 -12.32 10.69 16.68
C ALA A 202 -13.44 10.96 15.67
N GLY A 203 -13.96 9.88 15.09
CA GLY A 203 -15.05 9.90 14.11
C GLY A 203 -14.59 9.74 12.65
N ASP A 204 -13.32 9.99 12.35
CA ASP A 204 -12.74 9.73 11.03
C ASP A 204 -12.39 8.25 10.86
N VAL A 205 -12.44 7.75 9.63
CA VAL A 205 -12.03 6.39 9.28
C VAL A 205 -11.13 6.43 8.06
N VAL A 206 -10.08 5.63 8.09
CA VAL A 206 -9.17 5.41 6.96
C VAL A 206 -9.12 3.93 6.69
N VAL A 207 -9.38 3.51 5.45
CA VAL A 207 -9.25 2.11 5.03
C VAL A 207 -8.17 2.04 3.96
N SER A 208 -7.07 1.35 4.27
CA SER A 208 -5.90 1.27 3.38
C SER A 208 -5.87 -0.06 2.63
N PHE A 209 -5.46 -0.03 1.37
CA PHE A 209 -5.15 -1.22 0.59
C PHE A 209 -4.23 -0.89 -0.57
N GLU A 210 -3.52 -1.89 -1.04
CA GLU A 210 -2.57 -1.79 -2.13
C GLU A 210 -3.07 -2.58 -3.33
N ASN A 211 -2.85 -2.02 -4.51
CA ASN A 211 -2.98 -2.75 -5.78
C ASN A 211 -1.58 -2.98 -6.32
N VAL A 212 -1.21 -4.25 -6.52
CA VAL A 212 0.13 -4.62 -6.99
C VAL A 212 0.02 -5.33 -8.33
N ILE A 213 0.69 -4.78 -9.33
CA ILE A 213 0.91 -5.42 -10.63
C ILE A 213 2.34 -5.98 -10.64
N PHE A 214 2.51 -7.26 -10.97
CA PHE A 214 3.77 -7.96 -10.90
C PHE A 214 4.00 -8.93 -12.07
N ASP A 215 5.26 -9.24 -12.35
CA ASP A 215 5.69 -10.19 -13.38
C ASP A 215 5.67 -11.65 -12.86
N PRO A 216 5.83 -12.67 -13.73
CA PRO A 216 5.85 -14.08 -13.31
C PRO A 216 6.99 -14.46 -12.33
N SER A 217 8.00 -13.60 -12.20
CA SER A 217 9.10 -13.77 -11.25
C SER A 217 8.83 -13.04 -9.92
N SER A 218 7.58 -12.59 -9.71
CA SER A 218 7.14 -11.83 -8.55
C SER A 218 7.90 -10.50 -8.36
N ASN A 219 8.34 -9.86 -9.43
CA ASN A 219 8.83 -8.48 -9.33
C ASN A 219 7.65 -7.52 -9.52
N SER A 220 7.46 -6.59 -8.59
CA SER A 220 6.48 -5.51 -8.72
C SER A 220 6.85 -4.62 -9.92
N LEU A 221 5.87 -4.41 -10.79
CA LEU A 221 5.92 -3.47 -11.90
C LEU A 221 5.27 -2.13 -11.51
N ILE A 222 4.15 -2.20 -10.80
CA ILE A 222 3.40 -1.04 -10.29
C ILE A 222 2.86 -1.39 -8.90
N ASN A 223 3.05 -0.48 -7.94
CA ASN A 223 2.38 -0.52 -6.65
C ASN A 223 1.51 0.74 -6.50
N GLY A 224 0.20 0.55 -6.34
CA GLY A 224 -0.77 1.58 -6.04
C GLY A 224 -1.16 1.56 -4.56
N ASP A 225 -0.59 2.47 -3.77
CA ASP A 225 -0.93 2.71 -2.37
C ASP A 225 -2.18 3.59 -2.28
N SER A 226 -3.30 2.98 -1.90
CA SER A 226 -4.62 3.62 -1.89
C SER A 226 -5.26 3.65 -0.51
N ARG A 227 -6.06 4.69 -0.27
CA ARG A 227 -6.84 4.90 0.95
C ARG A 227 -8.27 5.28 0.60
N THR A 228 -9.23 4.77 1.36
CA THR A 228 -10.62 5.21 1.31
C THR A 228 -11.00 5.77 2.66
N LEU A 229 -11.59 6.97 2.68
CA LEU A 229 -11.75 7.76 3.88
C LEU A 229 -13.22 8.06 4.14
N HIS A 230 -13.55 8.23 5.41
CA HIS A 230 -14.78 8.87 5.86
C HIS A 230 -14.39 9.96 6.87
N CYS A 231 -14.66 11.20 6.53
CA CYS A 231 -14.08 12.37 7.17
C CYS A 231 -15.14 13.34 7.67
N SER A 232 -14.88 13.91 8.85
CA SER A 232 -15.62 15.06 9.35
C SER A 232 -15.04 16.36 8.80
N CYS A 233 -15.80 17.06 7.96
CA CYS A 233 -15.38 18.27 7.28
C CYS A 233 -16.18 19.51 7.73
N GLU A 234 -15.61 20.68 7.52
CA GLU A 234 -16.28 21.98 7.70
C GLU A 234 -16.15 22.81 6.41
N SER A 235 -17.27 23.31 5.89
CA SER A 235 -17.29 24.12 4.68
C SER A 235 -16.61 25.48 4.92
N LYS A 236 -15.88 25.99 3.95
CA LYS A 236 -15.26 27.33 4.03
C LYS A 236 -15.90 28.29 3.04
N ASN A 237 -15.77 29.59 3.33
CA ASN A 237 -16.37 30.64 2.52
C ASN A 237 -15.55 30.91 1.25
N GLY A 238 -16.25 31.15 0.14
CA GLY A 238 -15.65 31.48 -1.14
C GLY A 238 -15.07 30.27 -1.87
N THR A 239 -14.29 30.54 -2.92
CA THR A 239 -13.62 29.50 -3.71
C THR A 239 -12.12 29.50 -3.44
N GLN A 240 -11.50 28.32 -3.51
CA GLN A 240 -10.06 28.15 -3.44
C GLN A 240 -9.56 27.38 -4.66
N LEU A 241 -8.31 27.64 -5.05
CA LEU A 241 -7.62 26.84 -6.06
C LEU A 241 -7.27 25.47 -5.48
N THR A 242 -8.03 24.44 -5.85
CA THR A 242 -7.89 23.05 -5.34
C THR A 242 -7.87 22.06 -6.49
N ALA A 243 -7.39 20.83 -6.25
CA ALA A 243 -7.17 19.86 -7.32
C ALA A 243 -8.48 19.27 -7.86
N ARG A 244 -8.54 18.97 -9.16
CA ARG A 244 -9.49 18.03 -9.76
C ARG A 244 -9.18 16.58 -9.34
N PRO A 245 -10.10 15.62 -9.56
CA PRO A 245 -9.79 14.20 -9.43
C PRO A 245 -8.53 13.80 -10.21
N ALA A 246 -7.75 12.87 -9.64
CA ALA A 246 -6.69 12.21 -10.40
C ALA A 246 -7.28 11.58 -11.68
N ALA A 247 -6.50 11.58 -12.76
CA ALA A 247 -6.97 11.10 -14.06
C ALA A 247 -6.15 9.90 -14.53
N PRO A 248 -6.79 8.86 -15.10
CA PRO A 248 -6.08 7.72 -15.66
C PRO A 248 -5.39 8.12 -16.96
N VAL A 249 -4.28 7.46 -17.24
CA VAL A 249 -3.49 7.57 -18.47
C VAL A 249 -3.01 6.17 -18.83
N VAL A 250 -3.25 5.74 -20.07
CA VAL A 250 -2.78 4.43 -20.56
C VAL A 250 -1.30 4.53 -20.94
N LEU A 251 -0.49 3.66 -20.33
CA LEU A 251 0.86 3.30 -20.74
C LEU A 251 0.81 2.05 -21.62
N THR A 252 1.94 1.66 -22.23
CA THR A 252 2.01 0.53 -23.16
C THR A 252 1.56 -0.81 -22.56
N GLN A 253 1.65 -0.99 -21.23
CA GLN A 253 1.38 -2.26 -20.54
C GLN A 253 0.50 -2.11 -19.28
N SER A 254 -0.04 -0.93 -19.01
CA SER A 254 -0.81 -0.66 -17.78
C SER A 254 -1.55 0.69 -17.83
N ILE A 255 -2.44 0.92 -16.87
CA ILE A 255 -2.92 2.26 -16.54
C ILE A 255 -2.04 2.86 -15.45
N TYR A 256 -1.71 4.14 -15.63
CA TYR A 256 -1.11 5.00 -14.63
C TYR A 256 -2.06 6.16 -14.27
N TRP A 257 -1.87 6.76 -13.11
CA TRP A 257 -2.69 7.88 -12.64
C TRP A 257 -1.84 9.14 -12.48
N ARG A 258 -2.31 10.25 -13.05
CA ARG A 258 -1.69 11.58 -12.85
C ARG A 258 -2.54 12.44 -11.93
N ALA A 259 -1.91 13.39 -11.25
CA ALA A 259 -2.63 14.40 -10.48
C ALA A 259 -3.58 15.21 -11.37
N GLY A 260 -4.76 15.54 -10.84
CA GLY A 260 -5.72 16.42 -11.50
C GLY A 260 -5.22 17.86 -11.51
N ASN A 261 -5.58 18.61 -12.57
CA ASN A 261 -5.24 20.02 -12.67
C ASN A 261 -5.96 20.85 -11.59
N PRO A 262 -5.34 21.91 -11.05
CA PRO A 262 -6.00 22.79 -10.09
C PRO A 262 -7.10 23.63 -10.76
N VAL A 263 -8.19 23.87 -10.03
CA VAL A 263 -9.34 24.69 -10.46
C VAL A 263 -9.89 25.47 -9.27
N SER A 264 -10.42 26.67 -9.52
CA SER A 264 -11.07 27.46 -8.47
C SER A 264 -12.49 26.92 -8.23
N LYS A 265 -12.74 26.34 -7.06
CA LYS A 265 -14.03 25.76 -6.67
C LYS A 265 -14.29 25.93 -5.17
N LEU A 266 -15.50 25.59 -4.71
CA LEU A 266 -15.81 25.53 -3.29
C LEU A 266 -14.87 24.54 -2.59
N TRP A 267 -14.70 24.73 -1.29
CA TRP A 267 -13.75 23.92 -0.51
C TRP A 267 -14.18 23.82 0.95
N GLY A 268 -13.62 22.83 1.64
CA GLY A 268 -13.76 22.64 3.08
C GLY A 268 -12.42 22.30 3.72
N ASP A 269 -12.44 22.12 5.03
CA ASP A 269 -11.26 21.73 5.80
C ASP A 269 -11.61 20.60 6.78
N SER A 270 -10.60 19.86 7.23
CA SER A 270 -10.81 18.82 8.23
C SER A 270 -11.20 19.45 9.57
N LYS A 271 -12.34 19.02 10.13
CA LYS A 271 -12.78 19.46 11.45
C LYS A 271 -11.84 18.98 12.57
N ASN A 272 -11.26 17.79 12.38
CA ASN A 272 -10.42 17.14 13.38
C ASN A 272 -8.91 17.36 13.15
N ASN A 273 -8.54 18.11 12.10
CA ASN A 273 -7.15 18.29 11.66
C ASN A 273 -6.43 16.96 11.38
N ASN A 274 -7.15 15.94 10.92
CA ASN A 274 -6.55 14.72 10.41
C ASN A 274 -5.92 15.03 9.04
N PRO A 275 -4.62 14.77 8.78
CA PRO A 275 -3.95 15.16 7.53
C PRO A 275 -4.54 14.56 6.25
N ASP A 276 -5.00 13.32 6.36
CA ASP A 276 -5.65 12.57 5.29
C ASP A 276 -7.02 13.19 4.99
N CYS A 277 -7.81 13.47 6.03
CA CYS A 277 -9.07 14.19 5.88
C CYS A 277 -8.89 15.64 5.44
N GLN A 278 -7.78 16.30 5.78
CA GLN A 278 -7.48 17.63 5.25
C GLN A 278 -7.33 17.58 3.73
N THR A 279 -6.62 16.58 3.22
CA THR A 279 -6.49 16.37 1.77
C THR A 279 -7.84 16.07 1.13
N CYS A 280 -8.66 15.25 1.77
CA CYS A 280 -10.03 14.93 1.33
C CYS A 280 -10.92 16.19 1.27
N CYS A 281 -11.19 16.83 2.42
CA CYS A 281 -12.11 17.97 2.54
C CYS A 281 -11.71 19.18 1.68
N VAL A 282 -10.40 19.42 1.49
CA VAL A 282 -9.91 20.54 0.67
C VAL A 282 -10.17 20.30 -0.82
N ASN A 283 -9.99 19.08 -1.31
CA ASN A 283 -9.98 18.81 -2.74
C ASN A 283 -11.31 18.24 -3.27
N HIS A 284 -12.09 17.51 -2.46
CA HIS A 284 -13.18 16.64 -2.94
C HIS A 284 -14.53 17.36 -3.21
N TYR A 285 -14.50 18.66 -3.51
CA TYR A 285 -15.67 19.33 -4.09
C TYR A 285 -15.70 19.13 -5.62
N ASP A 286 -16.87 18.86 -6.19
CA ASP A 286 -17.00 18.83 -7.66
C ASP A 286 -16.89 20.25 -8.26
N VAL A 287 -16.55 20.34 -9.54
CA VAL A 287 -16.66 21.61 -10.27
C VAL A 287 -18.14 21.89 -10.55
N PRO A 288 -18.71 23.02 -10.07
CA PRO A 288 -20.14 23.29 -10.22
C PRO A 288 -20.58 23.27 -11.69
N SER A 289 -21.68 22.57 -11.97
CA SER A 289 -22.34 22.51 -13.29
C SER A 289 -21.51 21.92 -14.44
N SER A 290 -20.42 21.20 -14.16
CA SER A 290 -19.64 20.50 -15.19
C SER A 290 -20.11 19.06 -15.42
N ASN A 291 -20.16 18.66 -16.68
CA ASN A 291 -20.45 17.28 -17.09
C ASN A 291 -19.20 16.48 -17.47
N LEU A 292 -18.01 17.07 -17.35
CA LEU A 292 -16.76 16.42 -17.70
C LEU A 292 -16.36 15.36 -16.68
N LEU A 293 -15.73 14.28 -17.15
CA LEU A 293 -15.29 13.18 -16.30
C LEU A 293 -14.23 13.66 -15.29
N GLU A 294 -13.32 14.50 -15.75
CA GLU A 294 -12.23 15.06 -14.96
C GLU A 294 -12.66 16.14 -13.96
N ASP A 295 -13.95 16.50 -13.92
CA ASP A 295 -14.49 17.58 -13.08
C ASP A 295 -15.32 17.08 -11.90
N ASN A 296 -15.74 15.81 -11.92
CA ASN A 296 -16.55 15.24 -10.86
C ASN A 296 -15.87 14.00 -10.27
N TYR A 297 -15.79 13.97 -8.95
CA TYR A 297 -15.35 12.80 -8.20
C TYR A 297 -16.37 11.68 -8.30
N ASN A 298 -17.66 12.04 -8.28
CA ASN A 298 -18.76 11.14 -8.56
C ASN A 298 -19.48 11.54 -9.85
N GLN A 299 -19.35 10.73 -10.90
CA GLN A 299 -19.96 11.05 -12.20
C GLN A 299 -21.47 10.90 -12.25
N PHE A 300 -22.05 10.09 -11.35
CA PHE A 300 -23.48 9.90 -11.29
C PHE A 300 -24.16 10.88 -10.32
N ASN A 301 -23.40 11.48 -9.41
CA ASN A 301 -23.86 12.49 -8.44
C ASN A 301 -23.20 13.86 -8.67
N LYS A 302 -23.29 14.37 -9.90
CA LYS A 302 -22.58 15.59 -10.31
C LYS A 302 -23.00 16.81 -9.49
N GLY A 303 -22.03 17.59 -9.05
CA GLY A 303 -22.26 18.88 -8.43
C GLY A 303 -22.97 18.80 -7.09
N HIS A 304 -22.73 17.74 -6.31
CA HIS A 304 -23.26 17.69 -4.95
C HIS A 304 -22.64 18.81 -4.11
N VAL A 305 -23.47 19.62 -3.46
CA VAL A 305 -23.02 20.80 -2.70
C VAL A 305 -23.34 20.60 -1.23
N HIS A 306 -22.32 20.76 -0.40
CA HIS A 306 -22.48 20.82 1.04
C HIS A 306 -23.02 22.19 1.46
N SER A 307 -24.12 22.22 2.19
CA SER A 307 -24.61 23.44 2.84
C SER A 307 -23.58 23.99 3.82
N SER A 308 -23.62 25.29 4.11
CA SER A 308 -22.72 25.90 5.10
C SER A 308 -22.77 25.16 6.44
N GLY A 309 -21.59 24.75 6.96
CA GLY A 309 -21.44 24.10 8.26
C GLY A 309 -20.60 22.83 8.21
N ASN A 310 -20.85 21.95 9.18
CA ASN A 310 -20.20 20.65 9.27
C ASN A 310 -20.90 19.65 8.34
N TYR A 311 -20.13 18.83 7.65
CA TYR A 311 -20.61 17.76 6.79
C TYR A 311 -19.67 16.55 6.86
N TYR A 312 -20.12 15.41 6.34
CA TYR A 312 -19.26 14.25 6.16
C TYR A 312 -18.85 14.15 4.70
N GLU A 313 -17.59 13.81 4.47
CA GLU A 313 -17.06 13.54 3.14
C GLU A 313 -16.44 12.16 3.07
N SER A 314 -16.52 11.51 1.92
CA SER A 314 -15.88 10.22 1.70
C SER A 314 -15.05 10.25 0.43
N CYS A 315 -13.74 10.10 0.58
CA CYS A 315 -12.78 10.20 -0.52
C CYS A 315 -12.09 8.86 -0.80
N ARG A 316 -11.73 8.64 -2.06
CA ARG A 316 -10.68 7.69 -2.44
C ARG A 316 -9.40 8.48 -2.74
N MET A 317 -8.26 7.97 -2.29
CA MET A 317 -6.95 8.59 -2.48
C MET A 317 -5.94 7.57 -2.98
N LEU A 318 -5.01 8.01 -3.82
CA LEU A 318 -3.86 7.24 -4.30
C LEU A 318 -2.59 8.07 -4.17
N ARG A 319 -1.48 7.43 -3.81
CA ARG A 319 -0.18 8.10 -3.76
C ARG A 319 0.35 8.34 -5.18
N ILE A 320 0.42 9.60 -5.57
CA ILE A 320 0.94 10.07 -6.87
C ILE A 320 2.04 11.11 -6.59
N ASP A 321 3.23 10.91 -7.18
CA ASP A 321 4.41 11.77 -6.98
C ASP A 321 4.79 11.98 -5.51
N GLY A 322 4.60 10.94 -4.68
CA GLY A 322 4.93 10.95 -3.25
C GLY A 322 3.86 11.55 -2.33
N TYR A 323 2.75 12.06 -2.88
CA TYR A 323 1.65 12.65 -2.11
C TYR A 323 0.35 11.91 -2.39
N TYR A 324 -0.52 11.77 -1.38
CA TYR A 324 -1.87 11.31 -1.66
C TYR A 324 -2.65 12.37 -2.43
N ARG A 325 -3.28 11.93 -3.52
CA ARG A 325 -4.17 12.73 -4.37
C ARG A 325 -5.54 12.08 -4.38
N VAL A 326 -6.58 12.91 -4.33
CA VAL A 326 -7.96 12.43 -4.37
C VAL A 326 -8.30 11.91 -5.76
N MET A 327 -8.85 10.71 -5.83
CA MET A 327 -9.28 10.00 -7.02
C MET A 327 -10.80 10.13 -7.21
N PRO A 328 -11.31 9.87 -8.42
CA PRO A 328 -12.73 9.56 -8.60
C PRO A 328 -13.18 8.47 -7.62
N ASP A 329 -14.44 8.58 -7.19
CA ASP A 329 -15.03 7.64 -6.26
C ASP A 329 -14.98 6.21 -6.80
N TRP A 330 -14.89 5.25 -5.87
CA TRP A 330 -15.08 3.85 -6.19
C TRP A 330 -16.40 3.63 -6.92
N ASN A 331 -16.42 2.73 -7.90
CA ASN A 331 -17.64 2.35 -8.60
C ASN A 331 -17.82 0.84 -8.54
N LEU A 332 -18.58 0.39 -7.53
CA LEU A 332 -18.93 -1.02 -7.35
C LEU A 332 -19.82 -1.50 -8.51
N VAL A 333 -19.34 -2.48 -9.27
CA VAL A 333 -20.07 -3.06 -10.40
C VAL A 333 -20.71 -4.39 -10.02
N ALA A 334 -20.04 -5.21 -9.19
CA ALA A 334 -20.60 -6.48 -8.74
C ALA A 334 -20.26 -6.77 -7.28
N LEU A 335 -21.21 -7.32 -6.54
CA LEU A 335 -21.04 -7.86 -5.18
C LEU A 335 -21.48 -9.32 -5.18
N ASN A 336 -20.69 -10.20 -4.57
CA ASN A 336 -20.95 -11.64 -4.56
C ASN A 336 -20.75 -12.20 -3.15
N VAL A 337 -21.68 -13.06 -2.73
CA VAL A 337 -21.56 -13.86 -1.50
C VAL A 337 -21.14 -15.27 -1.88
N PHE A 338 -20.08 -15.76 -1.23
CA PHE A 338 -19.53 -17.10 -1.44
C PHE A 338 -19.82 -18.00 -0.25
N PRO A 339 -20.23 -19.26 -0.50
CA PRO A 339 -20.40 -20.23 0.55
C PRO A 339 -19.05 -20.67 1.16
N PRO A 340 -19.08 -21.26 2.36
CA PRO A 340 -17.88 -21.61 3.11
C PRO A 340 -16.90 -22.49 2.32
N GLY A 341 -15.63 -22.08 2.31
CA GLY A 341 -14.53 -22.84 1.71
C GLY A 341 -14.57 -22.96 0.18
N TYR A 342 -15.50 -22.29 -0.53
CA TYR A 342 -15.57 -22.37 -2.00
C TYR A 342 -14.29 -21.84 -2.66
N LEU A 343 -13.81 -20.68 -2.22
CA LEU A 343 -12.62 -20.01 -2.74
C LEU A 343 -11.29 -20.61 -2.23
N SER A 344 -11.33 -21.65 -1.39
CA SER A 344 -10.13 -22.37 -0.95
C SER A 344 -9.63 -23.37 -2.01
N ASN A 345 -10.44 -23.66 -3.03
CA ASN A 345 -10.08 -24.55 -4.12
C ASN A 345 -9.58 -23.74 -5.34
N ALA A 346 -8.40 -24.10 -5.85
CA ALA A 346 -7.76 -23.38 -6.97
C ALA A 346 -8.59 -23.40 -8.27
N GLY A 347 -9.33 -24.49 -8.55
CA GLY A 347 -10.22 -24.56 -9.71
C GLY A 347 -11.43 -23.62 -9.59
N ASN A 348 -12.01 -23.53 -8.39
CA ASN A 348 -13.08 -22.56 -8.10
C ASN A 348 -12.58 -21.11 -8.17
N VAL A 349 -11.34 -20.86 -7.73
CA VAL A 349 -10.69 -19.55 -7.89
C VAL A 349 -10.52 -19.20 -9.37
N ALA A 350 -10.15 -20.15 -10.23
CA ALA A 350 -10.07 -19.93 -11.67
C ALA A 350 -11.42 -19.54 -12.26
N LEU A 351 -12.51 -20.20 -11.86
CA LEU A 351 -13.87 -19.82 -12.27
C LEU A 351 -14.25 -18.41 -11.83
N TYR A 352 -13.86 -18.01 -10.62
CA TYR A 352 -14.11 -16.66 -10.14
C TYR A 352 -13.24 -15.61 -10.88
N GLN A 353 -11.99 -15.93 -11.19
CA GLN A 353 -11.13 -15.09 -12.04
C GLN A 353 -11.75 -14.86 -13.42
N GLU A 354 -12.30 -15.89 -14.05
CA GLU A 354 -13.03 -15.76 -15.31
C GLU A 354 -14.27 -14.89 -15.18
N TYR A 355 -15.03 -15.02 -14.09
CA TYR A 355 -16.16 -14.15 -13.80
C TYR A 355 -15.75 -12.68 -13.61
N ILE A 356 -14.63 -12.41 -12.93
CA ILE A 356 -14.10 -11.03 -12.82
C ILE A 356 -13.83 -10.46 -14.22
N LYS A 357 -13.20 -11.24 -15.11
CA LYS A 357 -12.97 -10.81 -16.50
C LYS A 357 -14.28 -10.53 -17.24
N TYR A 358 -15.30 -11.36 -17.03
CA TYR A 358 -16.65 -11.15 -17.58
C TYR A 358 -17.25 -9.82 -17.08
N VAL A 359 -17.30 -9.59 -15.76
CA VAL A 359 -17.86 -8.36 -15.17
C VAL A 359 -17.16 -7.11 -15.68
N VAL A 360 -15.83 -7.13 -15.73
CA VAL A 360 -15.04 -5.99 -16.22
C VAL A 360 -15.33 -5.74 -17.71
N LYS A 361 -15.42 -6.80 -18.52
CA LYS A 361 -15.72 -6.68 -19.95
C LYS A 361 -17.12 -6.12 -20.18
N ASP A 362 -18.12 -6.70 -19.52
CA ASP A 362 -19.53 -6.34 -19.62
C ASP A 362 -19.72 -4.84 -19.29
N TYR A 363 -19.13 -4.37 -18.19
CA TYR A 363 -19.21 -2.95 -17.84
C TYR A 363 -18.45 -2.02 -18.79
N VAL A 364 -17.32 -2.44 -19.35
CA VAL A 364 -16.59 -1.66 -20.36
C VAL A 364 -17.39 -1.58 -21.68
N GLU A 365 -18.13 -2.62 -22.05
CA GLU A 365 -19.05 -2.61 -23.19
C GLU A 365 -20.19 -1.59 -22.96
N GLU A 366 -20.78 -1.55 -21.77
CA GLU A 366 -21.76 -0.52 -21.38
C GLU A 366 -21.17 0.91 -21.39
N MET A 367 -19.91 1.07 -20.99
CA MET A 367 -19.22 2.35 -21.08
C MET A 367 -19.02 2.79 -22.54
N LYS A 368 -18.57 1.88 -23.40
CA LYS A 368 -18.41 2.15 -24.85
C LYS A 368 -19.72 2.45 -25.55
N ALA A 369 -20.82 1.81 -25.13
CA ALA A 369 -22.16 2.07 -25.64
C ALA A 369 -22.79 3.35 -25.08
N GLY A 370 -22.24 3.92 -23.99
CA GLY A 370 -22.80 5.08 -23.30
C GLY A 370 -24.06 4.75 -22.49
N THR A 371 -24.26 3.49 -22.10
CA THR A 371 -25.46 2.98 -21.43
C THR A 371 -25.26 2.67 -19.94
N HIS A 372 -24.02 2.72 -19.46
CA HIS A 372 -23.69 2.56 -18.04
C HIS A 372 -24.47 3.52 -17.12
N THR A 373 -24.95 3.01 -15.98
CA THR A 373 -25.72 3.78 -14.99
C THR A 373 -25.25 3.51 -13.56
N ALA A 374 -25.71 4.33 -12.61
CA ALA A 374 -25.50 4.13 -11.17
C ALA A 374 -26.20 2.88 -10.59
N THR A 375 -27.10 2.26 -11.35
CA THR A 375 -27.86 1.09 -10.93
C THR A 375 -27.51 -0.16 -11.73
N TYR A 376 -26.56 -0.08 -12.66
CA TYR A 376 -26.15 -1.20 -13.48
C TYR A 376 -25.58 -2.34 -12.63
N GLN A 377 -26.02 -3.57 -12.91
CA GLN A 377 -25.56 -4.79 -12.25
C GLN A 377 -25.42 -5.89 -13.32
N PRO A 378 -24.26 -6.54 -13.44
CA PRO A 378 -24.11 -7.72 -14.29
C PRO A 378 -24.80 -8.92 -13.62
N ASP A 379 -24.87 -10.04 -14.35
CA ASP A 379 -25.30 -11.31 -13.76
C ASP A 379 -24.47 -11.65 -12.52
N SER A 380 -25.11 -12.08 -11.43
CA SER A 380 -24.40 -12.57 -10.24
C SER A 380 -23.48 -13.75 -10.59
N PHE A 381 -22.43 -13.98 -9.79
CA PHE A 381 -21.51 -15.12 -10.01
C PHE A 381 -22.26 -16.45 -10.18
N ARG A 382 -23.30 -16.69 -9.37
CA ARG A 382 -24.08 -17.93 -9.47
C ARG A 382 -24.88 -18.05 -10.75
N ALA A 383 -25.50 -16.95 -11.20
CA ALA A 383 -26.26 -16.91 -12.45
C ALA A 383 -25.33 -17.09 -13.66
N TRP A 384 -24.20 -16.38 -13.66
CA TRP A 384 -23.14 -16.55 -14.66
C TRP A 384 -22.62 -17.98 -14.70
N LEU A 385 -22.33 -18.58 -13.53
CA LEU A 385 -21.86 -19.96 -13.41
C LEU A 385 -22.84 -20.95 -14.05
N GLY A 386 -24.14 -20.80 -13.78
CA GLY A 386 -25.18 -21.67 -14.33
C GLY A 386 -25.35 -21.55 -15.84
N SER A 387 -25.06 -20.39 -16.43
CA SER A 387 -25.23 -20.12 -17.86
C SER A 387 -23.97 -20.41 -18.69
N ASN A 388 -22.79 -20.33 -18.09
CA ASN A 388 -21.51 -20.36 -18.81
C ASN A 388 -20.64 -21.58 -18.48
N LYS A 389 -20.93 -22.31 -17.40
CA LYS A 389 -20.08 -23.39 -16.89
C LYS A 389 -20.82 -24.72 -16.85
N THR A 390 -20.05 -25.79 -16.67
CA THR A 390 -20.59 -27.15 -16.68
C THR A 390 -21.52 -27.40 -15.50
N ALA A 391 -22.39 -28.40 -15.63
CA ALA A 391 -23.23 -28.86 -14.53
C ALA A 391 -22.41 -29.33 -13.32
N VAL A 392 -21.19 -29.85 -13.54
CA VAL A 392 -20.29 -30.30 -12.47
C VAL A 392 -19.76 -29.11 -11.66
N GLU A 393 -19.26 -28.07 -12.34
CA GLU A 393 -18.76 -26.85 -11.69
C GLU A 393 -19.89 -26.12 -10.94
N THR A 394 -21.07 -26.10 -11.53
CA THR A 394 -22.28 -25.56 -10.91
C THR A 394 -22.68 -26.33 -9.65
N ALA A 395 -22.69 -27.67 -9.73
CA ALA A 395 -22.99 -28.54 -8.59
C ALA A 395 -21.95 -28.40 -7.47
N ALA A 396 -20.68 -28.13 -7.80
CA ALA A 396 -19.64 -27.89 -6.81
C ALA A 396 -19.95 -26.64 -5.96
N PHE A 397 -20.43 -25.55 -6.57
CA PHE A 397 -20.90 -24.38 -5.83
C PHE A 397 -22.15 -24.70 -5.02
N ASP A 398 -23.15 -25.36 -5.63
CA ASP A 398 -24.43 -25.62 -4.98
C ASP A 398 -24.30 -26.55 -3.77
N SER A 399 -23.40 -27.52 -3.82
CA SER A 399 -23.13 -28.43 -2.69
C SER A 399 -22.62 -27.69 -1.45
N LYS A 400 -21.95 -26.54 -1.62
CA LYS A 400 -21.43 -25.72 -0.52
C LYS A 400 -22.49 -24.79 0.09
N LYS A 401 -23.67 -24.66 -0.52
CA LYS A 401 -24.82 -23.91 0.04
C LYS A 401 -25.63 -24.73 1.04
N GLN A 402 -25.32 -26.02 1.19
CA GLN A 402 -25.96 -26.90 2.16
C GLN A 402 -25.32 -26.72 3.54
N LEU A 403 -26.13 -26.24 4.48
CA LEU A 403 -25.77 -26.04 5.87
C LEU A 403 -26.46 -27.12 6.72
N TYR A 404 -25.93 -27.38 7.90
CA TYR A 404 -26.54 -28.29 8.86
C TYR A 404 -27.02 -27.51 10.07
N ALA A 405 -28.19 -27.86 10.60
CA ALA A 405 -28.75 -27.20 11.78
C ALA A 405 -27.81 -27.34 12.99
N SER A 406 -27.82 -26.32 13.85
CA SER A 406 -26.92 -26.11 15.00
C SER A 406 -25.48 -25.70 14.65
N TYR A 407 -25.03 -25.89 13.40
CA TYR A 407 -23.67 -25.56 12.99
C TYR A 407 -23.50 -24.14 12.47
N SER A 408 -22.25 -23.68 12.51
CA SER A 408 -21.85 -22.35 12.07
C SER A 408 -20.86 -22.36 10.92
N TYR A 409 -20.89 -21.29 10.13
CA TYR A 409 -20.27 -21.24 8.81
C TYR A 409 -19.77 -19.83 8.48
N GLN A 410 -18.51 -19.70 8.04
CA GLN A 410 -17.97 -18.43 7.56
C GLN A 410 -18.28 -18.23 6.06
N PHE A 411 -19.09 -17.22 5.74
CA PHE A 411 -19.31 -16.77 4.38
C PHE A 411 -18.32 -15.65 4.02
N ALA A 412 -18.07 -15.47 2.73
CA ALA A 412 -17.22 -14.38 2.23
C ALA A 412 -18.01 -13.47 1.30
N ALA A 413 -17.77 -12.16 1.38
CA ALA A 413 -18.30 -11.18 0.44
C ALA A 413 -17.17 -10.59 -0.40
N ARG A 414 -17.33 -10.58 -1.72
CA ARG A 414 -16.35 -10.06 -2.68
C ARG A 414 -16.95 -9.02 -3.59
N ALA A 415 -16.26 -7.90 -3.72
CA ALA A 415 -16.67 -6.75 -4.51
C ALA A 415 -15.74 -6.56 -5.71
N ILE A 416 -16.31 -6.25 -6.87
CA ILE A 416 -15.59 -5.90 -8.10
C ILE A 416 -15.90 -4.44 -8.42
N TYR A 417 -14.86 -3.61 -8.38
CA TYR A 417 -14.91 -2.20 -8.72
C TYR A 417 -14.30 -1.97 -10.10
N VAL A 418 -14.95 -1.17 -10.94
CA VAL A 418 -14.44 -0.79 -12.26
C VAL A 418 -14.53 0.72 -12.40
N ASP A 419 -13.39 1.37 -12.61
CA ASP A 419 -13.32 2.81 -12.75
C ASP A 419 -13.90 3.27 -14.09
N LEU A 420 -14.59 4.40 -14.08
CA LEU A 420 -15.03 5.06 -15.31
C LEU A 420 -13.81 5.56 -16.08
N LEU A 421 -13.76 5.24 -17.37
CA LEU A 421 -12.68 5.65 -18.26
C LEU A 421 -13.16 6.76 -19.21
N PRO A 422 -12.34 7.79 -19.47
CA PRO A 422 -12.66 8.76 -20.52
C PRO A 422 -12.65 8.06 -21.88
N GLN A 423 -13.44 8.58 -22.83
CA GLN A 423 -13.59 7.98 -24.16
C GLN A 423 -12.24 7.68 -24.84
N THR A 424 -11.27 8.59 -24.71
CA THR A 424 -9.92 8.43 -25.28
C THR A 424 -9.13 7.23 -24.76
N LEU A 425 -9.50 6.69 -23.58
CA LEU A 425 -8.94 5.44 -23.06
C LEU A 425 -9.82 4.25 -23.40
N LEU A 426 -11.16 4.39 -23.38
CA LEU A 426 -12.09 3.35 -23.83
C LEU A 426 -11.81 2.91 -25.27
N ASP A 427 -11.52 3.86 -26.16
CA ASP A 427 -11.18 3.62 -27.57
C ASP A 427 -9.90 2.78 -27.74
N LYS A 428 -9.04 2.71 -26.71
CA LYS A 428 -7.81 1.90 -26.71
C LYS A 428 -8.02 0.49 -26.18
N VAL A 429 -9.18 0.19 -25.59
CA VAL A 429 -9.48 -1.16 -25.11
C VAL A 429 -9.96 -1.98 -26.30
N ASP A 430 -9.17 -2.94 -26.76
CA ASP A 430 -9.58 -3.90 -27.80
C ASP A 430 -9.72 -5.29 -27.18
N PHE A 431 -10.95 -5.81 -27.11
CA PHE A 431 -11.22 -7.12 -26.50
C PHE A 431 -10.70 -8.31 -27.32
N SER A 432 -10.19 -8.07 -28.53
CA SER A 432 -9.48 -9.10 -29.30
C SER A 432 -8.00 -9.24 -28.89
N GLU A 433 -7.45 -8.28 -28.14
CA GLU A 433 -6.11 -8.39 -27.54
C GLU A 433 -6.19 -9.17 -26.23
N ASP A 434 -5.33 -10.18 -26.03
CA ASP A 434 -5.33 -10.98 -24.80
C ASP A 434 -5.01 -10.16 -23.53
N ASN A 435 -4.37 -9.00 -23.69
CA ASN A 435 -3.95 -8.12 -22.58
C ASN A 435 -4.84 -6.89 -22.38
N TRP A 436 -6.06 -6.89 -22.92
CA TRP A 436 -6.99 -5.76 -22.81
C TRP A 436 -7.26 -5.30 -21.37
N LEU A 437 -7.20 -6.22 -20.39
CA LEU A 437 -7.36 -5.93 -18.97
C LEU A 437 -6.30 -4.97 -18.43
N SER A 438 -5.09 -4.98 -18.98
CA SER A 438 -4.03 -4.03 -18.62
C SER A 438 -4.40 -2.57 -18.93
N ARG A 439 -5.42 -2.36 -19.78
CA ARG A 439 -5.92 -1.05 -20.20
C ARG A 439 -7.19 -0.63 -19.47
N VAL A 440 -7.59 -1.34 -18.41
CA VAL A 440 -8.79 -1.04 -17.61
C VAL A 440 -8.42 -0.98 -16.14
N SER A 441 -8.92 0.03 -15.42
CA SER A 441 -8.66 0.18 -13.99
C SER A 441 -9.78 -0.47 -13.22
N PHE A 442 -9.49 -1.60 -12.58
CA PHE A 442 -10.45 -2.38 -11.82
C PHE A 442 -9.78 -2.97 -10.57
N ASN A 443 -10.58 -3.28 -9.56
CA ASN A 443 -10.12 -3.90 -8.31
C ASN A 443 -11.11 -4.98 -7.86
N GLU A 444 -10.59 -6.13 -7.45
CA GLU A 444 -11.33 -7.13 -6.69
C GLU A 444 -10.97 -6.97 -5.22
N VAL A 445 -11.97 -6.81 -4.35
CA VAL A 445 -11.73 -6.51 -2.94
C VAL A 445 -12.49 -7.51 -2.09
N ASN A 446 -11.78 -8.13 -1.13
CA ASN A 446 -12.42 -8.87 -0.06
C ASN A 446 -13.12 -7.89 0.89
N VAL A 447 -14.44 -7.80 0.78
CA VAL A 447 -15.26 -6.88 1.57
C VAL A 447 -16.00 -7.61 2.69
N THR A 448 -15.61 -8.84 3.05
CA THR A 448 -16.25 -9.60 4.13
C THR A 448 -16.33 -8.81 5.43
N LEU A 449 -15.25 -8.09 5.77
CA LEU A 449 -15.19 -7.21 6.93
C LEU A 449 -15.98 -5.91 6.77
N LEU A 450 -16.09 -5.39 5.55
CA LEU A 450 -16.62 -4.04 5.30
C LEU A 450 -18.13 -4.06 4.98
N ALA A 451 -18.61 -5.17 4.40
CA ALA A 451 -20.01 -5.36 4.04
C ALA A 451 -20.91 -5.47 5.26
N SER A 452 -22.13 -4.96 5.13
CA SER A 452 -23.20 -5.16 6.10
C SER A 452 -23.91 -6.47 5.83
N TRP A 453 -23.97 -7.32 6.84
CA TRP A 453 -24.54 -8.66 6.77
C TRP A 453 -25.95 -8.72 7.36
N SER A 454 -26.83 -9.44 6.67
CA SER A 454 -28.19 -9.76 7.13
C SER A 454 -28.63 -11.12 6.57
N VAL A 455 -29.78 -11.61 7.02
CA VAL A 455 -30.37 -12.87 6.53
C VAL A 455 -31.85 -12.67 6.22
N THR A 456 -32.37 -13.47 5.29
CA THR A 456 -33.81 -13.73 5.18
C THR A 456 -34.14 -15.01 5.96
N GLY A 457 -35.33 -15.09 6.57
CA GLY A 457 -35.71 -16.27 7.36
C GLY A 457 -34.97 -16.39 8.70
N ALA A 458 -35.06 -15.38 9.56
CA ALA A 458 -34.37 -15.31 10.86
C ALA A 458 -34.70 -16.47 11.84
N ASP A 459 -35.79 -17.22 11.61
CA ASP A 459 -36.10 -18.44 12.36
C ASP A 459 -35.13 -19.60 12.06
N TYR A 460 -34.39 -19.52 10.96
CA TYR A 460 -33.55 -20.58 10.40
C TYR A 460 -32.08 -20.20 10.34
N LEU A 461 -31.76 -18.93 10.19
CA LEU A 461 -30.39 -18.43 10.14
C LEU A 461 -30.22 -17.23 11.08
N VAL A 462 -29.04 -17.11 11.67
CA VAL A 462 -28.55 -15.86 12.26
C VAL A 462 -27.19 -15.56 11.65
N VAL A 463 -26.95 -14.29 11.31
CA VAL A 463 -25.63 -13.83 10.84
C VAL A 463 -25.09 -12.75 11.75
N ARG A 464 -23.78 -12.78 11.97
CA ARG A 464 -23.05 -11.76 12.72
C ARG A 464 -22.68 -10.57 11.83
N ASN A 465 -22.83 -9.37 12.39
CA ASN A 465 -22.57 -8.10 11.71
C ASN A 465 -21.95 -7.08 12.69
N ASP A 466 -20.91 -7.52 13.38
CA ASP A 466 -20.27 -6.78 14.48
C ASP A 466 -19.64 -5.47 14.01
N PRO A 467 -19.55 -4.42 14.84
CA PRO A 467 -18.90 -3.16 14.47
C PRO A 467 -17.49 -3.34 13.92
N ILE A 468 -17.12 -2.56 12.89
CA ILE A 468 -15.77 -2.57 12.33
C ILE A 468 -14.79 -1.95 13.33
N LYS A 469 -13.62 -2.57 13.49
CA LYS A 469 -12.52 -2.14 14.36
C LYS A 469 -11.24 -1.87 13.54
N THR A 470 -10.27 -1.19 14.15
CA THR A 470 -8.92 -1.02 13.58
C THR A 470 -8.19 -2.36 13.50
N ILE A 471 -7.58 -2.67 12.35
CA ILE A 471 -6.67 -3.81 12.21
C ILE A 471 -5.24 -3.33 12.35
N ILE A 472 -4.47 -3.95 13.24
CA ILE A 472 -3.12 -3.49 13.59
C ILE A 472 -2.04 -4.47 13.11
N ASP A 473 -2.36 -5.76 12.90
CA ASP A 473 -1.48 -6.75 12.30
C ASP A 473 -2.17 -7.40 11.07
N LEU A 474 -1.96 -6.79 9.91
CA LEU A 474 -2.55 -7.25 8.64
C LEU A 474 -2.02 -8.61 8.16
N GLU A 475 -0.80 -8.97 8.55
CA GLU A 475 -0.15 -10.19 8.09
C GLU A 475 -0.59 -11.41 8.91
N ASN A 476 -0.72 -11.25 10.23
CA ASN A 476 -1.01 -12.35 11.14
C ASN A 476 -2.43 -12.34 11.73
N ASP A 477 -3.18 -11.23 11.63
CA ASP A 477 -4.45 -11.04 12.33
C ASP A 477 -5.51 -10.30 11.49
N TYR A 478 -5.48 -10.50 10.16
CA TYR A 478 -6.49 -9.87 9.31
C TYR A 478 -7.91 -10.37 9.61
N PHE A 479 -8.04 -11.66 9.91
CA PHE A 479 -9.34 -12.29 10.12
C PHE A 479 -9.71 -12.54 11.59
N GLY A 480 -8.82 -12.21 12.53
CA GLY A 480 -9.08 -12.41 13.94
C GLY A 480 -9.82 -11.27 14.64
N THR A 481 -10.22 -10.24 13.89
CA THR A 481 -10.90 -9.05 14.42
C THR A 481 -12.40 -9.03 14.10
N TYR A 482 -12.95 -10.06 13.45
CA TYR A 482 -14.36 -10.07 13.06
C TYR A 482 -15.05 -11.42 13.20
N LEU A 483 -16.34 -11.34 13.52
CA LEU A 483 -17.31 -12.42 13.29
C LEU A 483 -18.28 -12.04 12.15
N ARG A 484 -18.03 -10.95 11.42
CA ARG A 484 -18.88 -10.51 10.29
C ARG A 484 -18.98 -11.60 9.21
N GLY A 485 -20.21 -11.90 8.76
CA GLY A 485 -20.47 -12.95 7.78
C GLY A 485 -20.43 -14.39 8.34
N TYR A 486 -20.29 -14.53 9.66
CA TYR A 486 -20.44 -15.81 10.34
C TYR A 486 -21.93 -16.13 10.52
N VAL A 487 -22.38 -17.26 9.96
CA VAL A 487 -23.78 -17.66 9.90
C VAL A 487 -23.99 -18.92 10.74
N LYS A 488 -24.92 -18.86 11.70
CA LYS A 488 -25.42 -20.02 12.45
C LYS A 488 -26.73 -20.50 11.84
N ALA A 489 -26.78 -21.77 11.46
CA ALA A 489 -28.02 -22.42 11.03
C ALA A 489 -28.77 -22.96 12.25
N LEU A 490 -30.03 -22.55 12.43
CA LEU A 490 -30.81 -22.84 13.64
C LEU A 490 -31.70 -24.07 13.48
N LYS A 491 -32.39 -24.19 12.34
CA LYS A 491 -33.43 -25.20 12.13
C LYS A 491 -33.37 -25.75 10.72
N THR A 492 -33.65 -27.04 10.59
CA THR A 492 -33.84 -27.70 9.30
C THR A 492 -35.12 -27.18 8.64
N THR A 493 -35.24 -27.40 7.33
CA THR A 493 -36.35 -26.95 6.46
C THR A 493 -36.15 -25.53 5.92
N LEU A 494 -36.31 -25.34 4.60
CA LEU A 494 -37.08 -24.19 4.10
C LEU A 494 -37.37 -24.26 2.60
N THR A 495 -38.61 -23.86 2.29
CA THR A 495 -39.05 -23.33 1.00
C THR A 495 -39.88 -22.06 1.29
N PRO A 496 -39.55 -20.91 0.69
CA PRO A 496 -38.36 -20.64 -0.12
C PRO A 496 -37.08 -20.68 0.74
N ALA A 497 -35.94 -20.94 0.11
CA ALA A 497 -34.65 -21.01 0.79
C ALA A 497 -34.32 -19.67 1.50
N PRO A 498 -33.85 -19.68 2.76
CA PRO A 498 -33.35 -18.47 3.41
C PRO A 498 -32.06 -18.04 2.73
N GLU A 499 -31.78 -16.75 2.77
CA GLU A 499 -30.61 -16.15 2.12
C GLU A 499 -29.68 -15.53 3.14
N VAL A 500 -28.38 -15.69 2.90
CA VAL A 500 -27.34 -14.88 3.53
C VAL A 500 -27.07 -13.69 2.62
N VAL A 501 -27.21 -12.47 3.15
CA VAL A 501 -27.16 -11.24 2.37
C VAL A 501 -26.00 -10.38 2.82
N ALA A 502 -25.19 -9.91 1.87
CA ALA A 502 -24.19 -8.87 2.05
C ALA A 502 -24.61 -7.59 1.32
N SER A 503 -24.39 -6.43 1.91
CA SER A 503 -24.77 -5.13 1.35
C SER A 503 -23.72 -4.05 1.58
N LEU A 504 -23.56 -3.17 0.59
CA LEU A 504 -22.60 -2.07 0.55
C LEU A 504 -23.16 -0.90 -0.25
N THR A 505 -22.81 0.34 0.05
CA THR A 505 -23.02 1.43 -0.92
C THR A 505 -22.04 1.31 -2.07
N ARG A 506 -22.43 1.80 -3.25
CA ARG A 506 -21.63 1.66 -4.49
C ARG A 506 -20.27 2.36 -4.42
N TYR A 507 -20.20 3.46 -3.67
CA TYR A 507 -19.06 4.38 -3.68
C TYR A 507 -18.14 4.22 -2.46
N ASN A 508 -17.42 5.28 -2.10
CA ASN A 508 -16.37 5.25 -1.08
C ASN A 508 -16.86 4.82 0.31
N THR A 509 -18.09 5.21 0.70
CA THR A 509 -18.64 4.89 2.02
C THR A 509 -18.78 3.39 2.25
N GLY A 510 -19.00 2.60 1.20
CA GLY A 510 -19.10 1.14 1.26
C GLY A 510 -17.82 0.50 1.78
N LEU A 511 -16.66 1.09 1.49
CA LEU A 511 -15.39 0.58 1.97
C LEU A 511 -14.98 1.10 3.34
N THR A 512 -15.77 1.99 3.96
CA THR A 512 -15.47 2.54 5.31
C THR A 512 -16.37 1.98 6.40
N GLY A 513 -17.44 1.27 6.00
CA GLY A 513 -18.48 0.76 6.91
C GLY A 513 -19.16 1.83 7.75
N LYS A 514 -19.11 3.09 7.29
CA LYS A 514 -19.85 4.21 7.86
C LYS A 514 -21.16 4.42 7.10
N PRO A 515 -22.14 5.12 7.71
CA PRO A 515 -23.38 5.47 7.03
C PRO A 515 -23.12 6.28 5.75
N ALA A 516 -24.10 6.28 4.85
CA ALA A 516 -24.04 7.08 3.64
C ALA A 516 -23.91 8.59 3.96
N ILE A 517 -23.09 9.29 3.17
CA ILE A 517 -22.85 10.74 3.35
C ILE A 517 -23.89 11.63 2.68
N SER A 518 -24.73 11.05 1.82
CA SER A 518 -25.82 11.75 1.13
C SER A 518 -26.99 10.82 0.85
N SER A 519 -28.14 11.39 0.47
CA SER A 519 -29.31 10.60 0.03
C SER A 519 -29.03 9.80 -1.25
N PHE A 520 -28.23 10.36 -2.16
CA PHE A 520 -27.79 9.67 -3.37
C PHE A 520 -26.91 8.47 -3.03
N ASP A 521 -25.93 8.65 -2.15
CA ASP A 521 -25.05 7.56 -1.72
C ASP A 521 -25.86 6.43 -1.05
N GLY A 522 -26.81 6.79 -0.17
CA GLY A 522 -27.67 5.82 0.52
C GLY A 522 -28.68 5.11 -0.38
N SER A 523 -29.13 5.72 -1.48
CA SER A 523 -30.05 5.10 -2.44
C SER A 523 -29.35 4.15 -3.43
N ASN A 524 -28.02 4.21 -3.52
CA ASN A 524 -27.19 3.34 -4.36
C ASN A 524 -26.55 2.20 -3.54
N ALA A 525 -27.35 1.59 -2.65
CA ALA A 525 -26.96 0.38 -1.97
C ALA A 525 -27.01 -0.83 -2.93
N TYR A 526 -25.94 -1.61 -2.94
CA TYR A 526 -25.76 -2.84 -3.68
C TYR A 526 -25.88 -4.00 -2.70
N SER A 527 -26.79 -4.94 -2.97
CA SER A 527 -26.99 -6.13 -2.13
C SER A 527 -26.82 -7.40 -2.95
N ALA A 528 -26.20 -8.41 -2.35
CA ALA A 528 -26.06 -9.74 -2.92
C ALA A 528 -26.57 -10.77 -1.90
N GLY A 529 -27.59 -11.54 -2.29
CA GLY A 529 -28.15 -12.63 -1.51
C GLY A 529 -27.67 -13.99 -2.04
N LEU A 530 -27.38 -14.91 -1.13
CA LEU A 530 -27.10 -16.30 -1.45
C LEU A 530 -28.09 -17.20 -0.71
N GLY A 531 -29.01 -17.81 -1.46
CA GLY A 531 -29.91 -18.84 -0.94
C GLY A 531 -29.17 -20.10 -0.48
N VAL A 532 -29.45 -20.53 0.75
CA VAL A 532 -28.85 -21.72 1.38
C VAL A 532 -29.92 -22.74 1.75
N THR A 533 -29.53 -23.99 1.95
CA THR A 533 -30.46 -25.05 2.38
C THR A 533 -29.98 -25.60 3.71
N VAL A 534 -30.84 -25.59 4.73
CA VAL A 534 -30.51 -26.18 6.04
C VAL A 534 -31.06 -27.60 6.13
N LEU A 535 -30.14 -28.56 6.26
CA LEU A 535 -30.40 -30.00 6.28
C LEU A 535 -30.30 -30.58 7.69
N PRO A 536 -31.02 -31.68 7.98
CA PRO A 536 -30.74 -32.51 9.15
C PRO A 536 -29.41 -33.24 9.01
N GLY A 537 -28.78 -33.58 10.15
CA GLY A 537 -27.51 -34.29 10.21
C GLY A 537 -26.36 -33.38 10.60
N SER A 538 -25.13 -33.84 10.33
CA SER A 538 -23.89 -33.13 10.67
C SER A 538 -22.99 -33.02 9.44
N PRO A 539 -22.23 -31.92 9.27
CA PRO A 539 -21.24 -31.79 8.20
C PRO A 539 -20.11 -32.81 8.41
N ALA A 540 -19.22 -33.07 7.44
CA ALA A 540 -18.05 -33.92 7.70
C ALA A 540 -17.05 -33.28 8.68
N THR A 541 -17.02 -31.96 8.70
CA THR A 541 -16.19 -31.13 9.58
C THR A 541 -17.02 -29.97 10.08
N THR A 542 -16.88 -29.61 11.35
CA THR A 542 -17.44 -28.37 11.90
C THR A 542 -16.34 -27.31 12.02
N THR A 543 -16.73 -26.05 11.80
CA THR A 543 -15.90 -24.89 12.07
C THR A 543 -16.54 -24.11 13.20
N PHE A 544 -15.76 -23.80 14.21
CA PHE A 544 -16.19 -23.01 15.35
C PHE A 544 -15.10 -22.01 15.74
N GLY A 545 -15.47 -20.96 16.43
CA GLY A 545 -14.54 -19.91 16.82
C GLY A 545 -14.99 -19.19 18.07
N GLY A 546 -14.05 -18.49 18.69
CA GLY A 546 -14.23 -17.83 19.97
C GLY A 546 -13.31 -16.63 20.15
N GLU A 547 -13.50 -15.90 21.24
CA GLU A 547 -12.64 -14.81 21.69
C GLU A 547 -11.78 -15.30 22.87
N VAL A 548 -10.60 -14.71 23.04
CA VAL A 548 -9.68 -14.94 24.16
C VAL A 548 -9.27 -13.58 24.70
N GLN A 549 -9.73 -13.19 25.88
CA GLN A 549 -9.39 -11.91 26.51
C GLN A 549 -8.23 -12.09 27.51
N CYS A 550 -7.30 -11.16 27.62
CA CYS A 550 -6.13 -11.25 28.50
C CYS A 550 -6.08 -10.04 29.43
N LEU A 551 -5.98 -10.30 30.74
CA LEU A 551 -5.95 -9.25 31.75
C LEU A 551 -4.70 -9.37 32.63
N THR A 552 -4.19 -8.24 33.10
CA THR A 552 -3.10 -8.18 34.08
C THR A 552 -3.44 -7.15 35.16
N VAL A 553 -2.85 -7.29 36.34
CA VAL A 553 -3.01 -6.28 37.41
C VAL A 553 -2.50 -4.90 36.97
N ALA A 554 -3.26 -3.85 37.29
CA ALA A 554 -2.87 -2.47 36.98
C ALA A 554 -1.65 -2.00 37.78
N SER A 555 -1.51 -2.46 39.03
CA SER A 555 -0.35 -2.26 39.92
C SER A 555 -0.28 -3.39 40.96
N GLN A 556 0.89 -3.59 41.60
CA GLN A 556 1.12 -4.71 42.53
C GLN A 556 0.18 -4.74 43.77
N ASN A 557 -0.57 -3.67 44.03
CA ASN A 557 -1.47 -3.52 45.19
C ASN A 557 -2.89 -3.08 44.81
N SER A 558 -3.32 -3.30 43.56
CA SER A 558 -4.65 -2.89 43.08
C SER A 558 -5.48 -4.09 42.62
N SER A 559 -6.76 -4.10 43.00
CA SER A 559 -7.76 -5.05 42.48
C SER A 559 -8.27 -4.69 41.07
N ALA A 560 -7.78 -3.59 40.47
CA ALA A 560 -8.17 -3.19 39.12
C ALA A 560 -7.35 -3.95 38.07
N SER A 561 -8.05 -4.59 37.12
CA SER A 561 -7.45 -5.23 35.95
C SER A 561 -7.23 -4.22 34.82
N LYS A 562 -6.23 -4.48 33.98
CA LYS A 562 -5.99 -3.80 32.69
C LYS A 562 -5.66 -4.84 31.61
N PRO A 563 -5.79 -4.52 30.32
CA PRO A 563 -5.34 -5.40 29.24
C PRO A 563 -3.86 -5.79 29.35
N CYS A 564 -3.53 -7.03 29.01
CA CYS A 564 -2.14 -7.50 28.86
C CYS A 564 -1.35 -6.68 27.83
N SER A 565 -0.02 -6.68 27.96
CA SER A 565 0.85 -6.11 26.93
C SER A 565 0.92 -7.03 25.71
N LYS A 566 1.14 -6.45 24.51
CA LYS A 566 1.35 -7.19 23.26
C LYS A 566 2.44 -8.26 23.38
N ASN A 567 3.55 -7.92 24.05
CA ASN A 567 4.68 -8.82 24.23
C ASN A 567 4.34 -10.04 25.10
N ASP A 568 3.43 -9.85 26.06
CA ASP A 568 3.00 -10.92 26.93
C ASP A 568 1.98 -11.82 26.23
N PHE A 569 0.99 -11.23 25.56
CA PHE A 569 -0.04 -11.97 24.86
C PHE A 569 0.47 -12.71 23.62
N ASN A 570 1.53 -12.20 22.97
CA ASN A 570 2.18 -12.85 21.82
C ASN A 570 2.75 -14.24 22.13
N LYS A 571 2.88 -14.61 23.40
CA LYS A 571 3.42 -15.92 23.77
C LYS A 571 2.36 -17.03 23.82
N THR A 572 1.07 -16.69 23.85
CA THR A 572 -0.06 -17.64 23.86
C THR A 572 -0.11 -18.49 22.57
N GLN A 573 -0.41 -19.77 22.69
CA GLN A 573 -0.63 -20.68 21.58
C GLN A 573 -1.95 -21.40 21.74
N LEU A 574 -2.50 -21.85 20.62
CA LEU A 574 -3.66 -22.73 20.56
C LEU A 574 -3.32 -23.93 19.69
N ALA A 575 -3.53 -25.11 20.23
CA ALA A 575 -3.50 -26.36 19.49
C ALA A 575 -4.84 -27.10 19.63
N VAL A 576 -5.14 -27.96 18.68
CA VAL A 576 -6.28 -28.87 18.74
C VAL A 576 -5.81 -30.29 18.44
N ASN A 577 -6.40 -31.27 19.11
CA ASN A 577 -6.02 -32.68 19.01
C ASN A 577 -6.23 -33.26 17.59
N ASN A 578 -7.40 -33.03 16.98
CA ASN A 578 -7.76 -33.57 15.68
C ASN A 578 -8.40 -32.50 14.79
N GLY A 579 -7.59 -31.57 14.31
CA GLY A 579 -8.04 -30.48 13.47
C GLY A 579 -6.96 -29.44 13.26
N ASN A 580 -7.36 -28.27 12.77
CA ASN A 580 -6.48 -27.12 12.69
C ASN A 580 -7.15 -25.94 13.37
N CYS A 581 -6.39 -25.23 14.21
CA CYS A 581 -6.81 -23.98 14.81
C CYS A 581 -5.86 -22.86 14.42
N THR A 582 -6.43 -21.68 14.23
CA THR A 582 -5.71 -20.42 14.11
C THR A 582 -6.07 -19.58 15.31
N LEU A 583 -5.08 -19.11 16.07
CA LEU A 583 -5.25 -18.13 17.15
C LEU A 583 -4.64 -16.81 16.69
N ASN A 584 -5.48 -15.80 16.62
CA ASN A 584 -5.20 -14.53 15.97
C ASN A 584 -5.33 -13.41 17.02
N LYS A 585 -4.27 -12.62 17.23
CA LYS A 585 -4.13 -11.73 18.39
C LYS A 585 -4.23 -10.27 17.98
N GLU A 586 -5.16 -9.53 18.58
CA GLU A 586 -5.31 -8.10 18.34
C GLU A 586 -4.07 -7.34 18.85
N ALA A 587 -3.64 -6.27 18.15
CA ALA A 587 -2.34 -5.66 18.42
C ALA A 587 -2.32 -4.45 19.40
N ASP A 588 -3.48 -3.93 19.83
CA ASP A 588 -3.58 -2.90 20.92
C ASP A 588 -4.52 -3.29 22.07
N VAL A 589 -5.03 -4.50 22.05
CA VAL A 589 -5.89 -5.01 23.12
C VAL A 589 -5.54 -6.45 23.37
N ALA A 590 -5.85 -6.88 24.57
CA ALA A 590 -5.49 -8.18 25.07
C ALA A 590 -6.47 -9.26 24.62
N THR A 591 -7.19 -9.01 23.54
CA THR A 591 -8.18 -9.89 22.94
C THR A 591 -7.56 -10.60 21.74
N ALA A 592 -7.81 -11.90 21.60
CA ALA A 592 -7.57 -12.69 20.41
C ALA A 592 -8.89 -13.30 19.98
N THR A 593 -9.00 -13.70 18.73
CA THR A 593 -10.01 -14.69 18.36
C THR A 593 -9.32 -15.95 17.89
N PHE A 594 -10.03 -17.06 17.97
CA PHE A 594 -9.59 -18.28 17.37
C PHE A 594 -10.67 -18.86 16.49
N GLN A 595 -10.22 -19.61 15.49
CA GLN A 595 -11.08 -20.41 14.64
C GLN A 595 -10.46 -21.79 14.51
N CYS A 596 -11.28 -22.81 14.73
CA CYS A 596 -10.89 -24.20 14.69
C CYS A 596 -11.76 -24.94 13.69
N THR A 597 -11.16 -25.83 12.92
CA THR A 597 -11.87 -26.78 12.05
C THR A 597 -11.51 -28.19 12.47
N VAL A 598 -12.52 -28.99 12.78
CA VAL A 598 -12.38 -30.36 13.30
C VAL A 598 -13.36 -31.31 12.59
N PRO A 599 -13.05 -32.62 12.46
CA PRO A 599 -14.02 -33.63 12.02
C PRO A 599 -15.20 -33.73 12.99
N VAL A 600 -16.43 -33.89 12.49
CA VAL A 600 -17.62 -34.03 13.37
C VAL A 600 -17.72 -35.38 14.07
N THR A 601 -16.86 -36.35 13.72
CA THR A 601 -16.82 -37.65 14.38
C THR A 601 -16.22 -37.56 15.78
N GLU A 602 -15.63 -36.41 16.13
CA GLU A 602 -15.12 -36.13 17.46
C GLU A 602 -16.28 -35.87 18.41
N THR A 603 -16.47 -36.78 19.37
CA THR A 603 -17.44 -36.59 20.47
C THR A 603 -16.94 -35.59 21.52
N SER A 604 -15.65 -35.25 21.48
CA SER A 604 -15.04 -34.20 22.28
C SER A 604 -13.83 -33.61 21.58
N VAL A 605 -13.75 -32.28 21.54
CA VAL A 605 -12.64 -31.54 20.94
C VAL A 605 -11.80 -30.96 22.07
N ASN A 606 -10.50 -31.25 22.06
CA ASN A 606 -9.60 -30.72 23.08
C ASN A 606 -8.80 -29.57 22.49
N LEU A 607 -9.14 -28.35 22.90
CA LEU A 607 -8.35 -27.15 22.66
C LEU A 607 -7.31 -27.02 23.76
N MET A 608 -6.05 -26.93 23.37
CA MET A 608 -4.94 -26.70 24.29
C MET A 608 -4.45 -25.27 24.11
N PHE A 609 -4.72 -24.44 25.11
CA PHE A 609 -4.14 -23.12 25.23
C PHE A 609 -2.87 -23.19 26.07
N SER A 610 -1.77 -22.68 25.56
CA SER A 610 -0.46 -22.78 26.23
C SER A 610 0.39 -21.53 25.98
N GLU A 611 1.57 -21.47 26.58
CA GLU A 611 2.54 -20.42 26.30
C GLU A 611 3.88 -20.99 25.82
N THR A 612 4.57 -20.29 24.91
CA THR A 612 5.91 -20.67 24.43
C THR A 612 7.02 -20.56 25.47
N SER A 613 6.80 -19.87 26.60
CA SER A 613 7.81 -19.66 27.62
C SER A 613 7.41 -20.33 28.95
N ASN A 614 8.23 -21.24 29.45
CA ASN A 614 8.00 -22.00 30.71
C ASN A 614 7.99 -21.14 31.99
N ASN A 615 7.94 -19.81 31.89
CA ASN A 615 8.26 -18.89 32.98
C ASN A 615 7.28 -17.70 33.08
N SER A 616 6.06 -17.90 32.62
CA SER A 616 5.04 -16.86 32.62
C SER A 616 4.03 -17.06 33.74
N ASN A 617 3.59 -15.95 34.34
CA ASN A 617 2.56 -15.94 35.38
C ASN A 617 1.14 -15.93 34.78
N PHE A 618 0.98 -16.33 33.52
CA PHE A 618 -0.32 -16.35 32.85
C PHE A 618 -1.07 -17.63 33.16
N VAL A 619 -2.28 -17.47 33.64
CA VAL A 619 -3.23 -18.54 33.94
C VAL A 619 -4.43 -18.35 33.03
N PHE A 620 -4.81 -19.40 32.31
CA PHE A 620 -6.03 -19.42 31.51
C PHE A 620 -7.18 -19.89 32.41
N ASN A 621 -8.33 -19.23 32.31
CA ASN A 621 -9.54 -19.51 33.06
C ASN A 621 -10.66 -19.95 32.13
N GLY A 622 -11.30 -21.06 32.48
CA GLY A 622 -12.59 -21.49 31.93
C GLY A 622 -13.46 -22.12 33.01
N ASP A 623 -14.66 -22.58 32.63
CA ASP A 623 -15.67 -23.12 33.55
C ASP A 623 -15.21 -24.32 34.38
N SER A 624 -14.25 -25.08 33.86
CA SER A 624 -13.73 -26.32 34.45
C SER A 624 -12.46 -26.16 35.29
N GLY A 625 -11.93 -24.93 35.44
CA GLY A 625 -10.76 -24.63 36.27
C GLY A 625 -9.78 -23.66 35.62
N SER A 626 -8.59 -23.54 36.23
CA SER A 626 -7.53 -22.63 35.78
C SER A 626 -6.18 -23.33 35.67
N GLY A 627 -5.35 -22.97 34.68
CA GLY A 627 -4.04 -23.60 34.44
C GLY A 627 -3.22 -23.03 33.29
N ASN A 628 -1.98 -23.52 33.13
CA ASN A 628 -1.11 -23.29 31.96
C ASN A 628 -0.16 -24.50 31.80
N PRO A 629 -0.29 -25.33 30.74
CA PRO A 629 -1.30 -25.23 29.70
C PRO A 629 -2.72 -25.47 30.24
N PHE A 630 -3.70 -24.86 29.61
CA PHE A 630 -5.11 -25.07 29.89
C PHE A 630 -5.75 -25.85 28.75
N GLN A 631 -6.46 -26.90 29.11
CA GLN A 631 -7.17 -27.73 28.16
C GLN A 631 -8.67 -27.47 28.32
N LEU A 632 -9.27 -26.98 27.25
CA LEU A 632 -10.71 -26.82 27.11
C LEU A 632 -11.24 -27.99 26.30
N THR A 633 -12.08 -28.80 26.93
CA THR A 633 -12.80 -29.88 26.27
C THR A 633 -14.16 -29.36 25.87
N LEU A 634 -14.41 -29.27 24.58
CA LEU A 634 -15.71 -28.91 24.02
C LEU A 634 -16.45 -30.19 23.66
N ASP A 635 -17.64 -30.36 24.18
CA ASP A 635 -18.55 -31.40 23.73
C ASP A 635 -19.34 -30.96 22.49
N GLN A 636 -20.25 -31.82 22.02
CA GLN A 636 -21.01 -31.53 20.82
C GLN A 636 -22.04 -30.40 21.01
N GLU A 637 -22.49 -30.15 22.24
CA GLU A 637 -23.41 -29.06 22.57
C GLU A 637 -22.64 -27.72 22.56
N ASP A 638 -21.41 -27.70 23.07
CA ASP A 638 -20.51 -26.54 23.01
C ASP A 638 -20.13 -26.13 21.58
N LEU A 639 -19.97 -27.11 20.68
CA LEU A 639 -19.70 -26.88 19.25
C LEU A 639 -20.93 -26.32 18.50
N ASP A 640 -22.11 -26.56 19.05
CA ASP A 640 -23.40 -26.10 18.54
C ASP A 640 -23.80 -24.73 19.14
N GLU A 641 -23.13 -24.27 20.20
CA GLU A 641 -23.35 -22.95 20.82
C GLU A 641 -22.42 -21.85 20.26
N SER A 642 -22.90 -20.60 20.32
CA SER A 642 -22.20 -19.47 19.73
C SER A 642 -21.21 -18.85 20.72
N ILE A 643 -19.93 -19.10 20.45
CA ILE A 643 -18.75 -18.32 20.87
C ILE A 643 -18.26 -18.65 22.28
N CYS A 644 -17.13 -19.35 22.33
CA CYS A 644 -16.28 -19.43 23.51
C CYS A 644 -15.60 -18.09 23.76
N VAL A 645 -15.74 -17.52 24.96
CA VAL A 645 -14.92 -16.37 25.38
C VAL A 645 -14.00 -16.79 26.51
N LEU A 646 -12.77 -17.17 26.18
CA LEU A 646 -11.78 -17.60 27.18
C LEU A 646 -11.12 -16.36 27.82
N GLN A 647 -10.87 -16.36 29.13
CA GLN A 647 -10.08 -15.30 29.76
C GLN A 647 -8.72 -15.82 30.22
N ILE A 648 -7.64 -15.10 29.92
CA ILE A 648 -6.29 -15.27 30.44
C ILE A 648 -6.04 -14.17 31.47
N HIS A 649 -5.39 -14.47 32.58
CA HIS A 649 -4.98 -13.45 33.54
C HIS A 649 -3.57 -13.62 34.07
N ASN A 650 -2.96 -12.52 34.48
CA ASN A 650 -1.69 -12.48 35.22
C ASN A 650 -1.90 -11.70 36.54
N GLY A 651 -2.02 -12.43 37.64
CA GLY A 651 -2.11 -11.89 39.00
C GLY A 651 -3.45 -11.25 39.38
N VAL A 652 -4.48 -11.33 38.54
CA VAL A 652 -5.83 -10.79 38.84
C VAL A 652 -6.62 -11.79 39.68
N GLU A 653 -7.13 -11.38 40.84
CA GLU A 653 -7.86 -12.26 41.78
C GLU A 653 -9.40 -12.21 41.61
N ASN A 654 -9.94 -11.12 41.03
CA ASN A 654 -11.37 -10.95 40.75
C ASN A 654 -11.62 -11.07 39.24
N TYR A 655 -11.92 -12.27 38.77
CA TYR A 655 -12.26 -12.53 37.37
C TYR A 655 -13.67 -13.09 37.25
N GLN A 656 -14.32 -12.83 36.11
CA GLN A 656 -15.54 -13.52 35.70
C GLN A 656 -15.15 -14.63 34.73
N VAL A 657 -15.80 -15.78 34.85
CA VAL A 657 -15.79 -16.79 33.79
C VAL A 657 -16.79 -16.33 32.75
N LEU A 658 -16.36 -16.17 31.51
CA LEU A 658 -17.24 -15.99 30.37
C LEU A 658 -17.32 -17.35 29.68
N ASN A 659 -18.53 -17.89 29.57
CA ASN A 659 -18.69 -19.30 29.24
C ASN A 659 -18.60 -19.56 27.73
N CYS A 660 -18.21 -20.79 27.39
CA CYS A 660 -18.51 -21.41 26.09
C CYS A 660 -19.96 -21.89 26.12
N GLY A 661 -20.92 -20.97 26.01
CA GLY A 661 -22.33 -21.31 26.23
C GLY A 661 -22.70 -21.33 27.72
N ASN A 662 -23.91 -20.88 28.05
CA ASN A 662 -24.44 -20.55 29.40
C ASN A 662 -23.64 -20.84 30.67
#